data_AF-A0A9Q2ZRZ2-F1
#
_entry.id   AF-A0A9Q2ZRZ2-F1
#
_cell.length_a   1.000
_cell.length_b   1.000
_cell.length_c   1.000
_cell.angle_alpha   90.00
_cell.angle_beta   90.00
_cell.angle_gamma   90.00
#
_symmetry.space_group_name_H-M   'P 1'
#
loop_
_entity.id
_entity.type
_entity.pdbx_description
1 polymer ?
#
loop_
_entity_poly.entity_id
_entity_poly.type
_entity_poly.pdbx_seq_one_letter_code
_entity_poly.pdbx_strand_id
1 'polypeptide(L)'
;MKFKTLVSAMAVAGLLLASLISLPVLAQKEVKEATAHTKQMNDALYGQLPFFDKTDFRNAHKGFIAPLPPAVIKGEKGAVIWNPQKYAFIKEGQKAPDTVNPSLWRQAQLNNIGGLFEVTEGVYQIRNLDLSNMTIIEGKEGITVIDPLVSAETAKAGMDLYVKHRGKRPVVAVIYTHSHVDHYGGVRGVIDEAGVMSGKVKVYAPAGFMEEAVSENIMAGNAMSRRASYIHGNLLKPGVKGQVGAGLGTTTSAGTVTLIAPTHSITEEEQKEVIDGLTYDFMLTPESEAPSEMLWYVEEKKLIEAAENVTHTLHNTYSLRGAKIHDPLAWSKYINNAIDRWGDKAEIIIAQHHWPTWGNKKVVKLMKSQRDIYRYINDQTLRLANKGLTRDEIAANFALPYGLAKSWAGRGYYGSVSNNVKATYVYYLGWFDGNPATLDELPPVEAAKKYVDYMGGARAILEKARVDYARGDYRWVAQVVSKVVFADPNNKAARELEADAFEQLGYHAESGPWRNAYLTGAQELRNGVKIKPTPKTASPDAVRAMSTEMIFDYFGVHLNGVRAANARSVFNVDLGREGGRYKLELENGVLNHSANIQAEDPDATITLSRETLNKIILKETTLKKAQQAGEVTIVGNAAKVDEMLRCMESFSFWFPVVTP
;
A
#
# COMPACT_ATOMS: atom_id res chain seq x y z
N MET A 1 -42.12 -40.08 35.07
CA MET A 1 -41.10 -39.25 34.38
C MET A 1 -41.82 -38.20 33.54
N LYS A 2 -41.45 -36.93 33.71
CA LYS A 2 -42.13 -35.69 33.27
C LYS A 2 -42.45 -35.69 31.76
N PHE A 3 -43.72 -35.72 31.35
CA PHE A 3 -44.63 -34.61 30.99
C PHE A 3 -44.11 -33.60 29.95
N LYS A 4 -44.63 -33.66 28.72
CA LYS A 4 -45.46 -32.58 28.10
C LYS A 4 -45.82 -32.89 26.63
N THR A 5 -47.10 -33.19 26.40
CA THR A 5 -47.82 -32.96 25.13
C THR A 5 -49.28 -32.74 25.48
N LEU A 6 -49.87 -31.60 25.07
CA LEU A 6 -51.32 -31.31 24.90
C LEU A 6 -51.45 -29.78 24.71
N VAL A 7 -52.34 -29.17 23.93
CA VAL A 7 -53.20 -29.51 22.78
C VAL A 7 -53.72 -28.14 22.30
N SER A 8 -54.09 -28.09 21.03
CA SER A 8 -54.64 -26.97 20.29
C SER A 8 -56.00 -26.43 20.76
N ALA A 9 -56.28 -25.20 20.31
CA ALA A 9 -57.57 -24.61 19.91
C ALA A 9 -58.37 -23.72 20.89
N MET A 10 -58.47 -22.43 20.54
CA MET A 10 -59.64 -21.52 20.56
C MET A 10 -59.11 -20.08 20.36
N ALA A 11 -59.74 -19.11 19.70
CA ALA A 11 -60.86 -19.04 18.76
C ALA A 11 -60.76 -17.63 18.13
N VAL A 12 -61.19 -17.53 16.88
CA VAL A 12 -61.33 -16.28 16.12
C VAL A 12 -62.43 -15.41 16.72
N ALA A 13 -62.17 -14.13 17.00
CA ALA A 13 -63.05 -12.97 16.71
C ALA A 13 -62.60 -11.73 17.51
N GLY A 14 -62.14 -10.70 16.79
CA GLY A 14 -61.83 -9.39 17.35
C GLY A 14 -61.60 -8.40 16.22
N LEU A 15 -62.71 -7.90 15.67
CA LEU A 15 -62.76 -6.89 14.61
C LEU A 15 -61.97 -5.63 14.97
N LEU A 16 -61.26 -5.11 13.96
CA LEU A 16 -61.14 -3.70 13.61
C LEU A 16 -61.10 -2.68 14.76
N LEU A 17 -59.88 -2.27 15.14
CA LEU A 17 -59.59 -0.86 15.34
C LEU A 17 -58.22 -0.53 14.76
N ALA A 18 -58.26 0.27 13.70
CA ALA A 18 -57.12 0.88 13.07
C ALA A 18 -56.37 1.76 14.08
N SER A 19 -55.14 1.38 14.40
CA SER A 19 -54.12 2.31 14.86
C SER A 19 -52.86 2.07 14.04
N LEU A 20 -52.51 3.10 13.27
CA LEU A 20 -51.32 3.18 12.43
C LEU A 20 -50.06 2.98 13.28
N ILE A 21 -49.59 1.75 13.38
CA ILE A 21 -48.21 1.46 13.76
C ILE A 21 -47.42 1.43 12.45
N SER A 22 -46.92 2.59 12.04
CA SER A 22 -45.78 2.67 11.14
C SER A 22 -44.61 1.97 11.82
N LEU A 23 -44.47 0.67 11.56
CA LEU A 23 -43.23 -0.06 11.77
C LEU A 23 -42.14 0.73 11.05
N PRO A 24 -41.07 1.17 11.71
CA PRO A 24 -39.93 1.67 10.97
C PRO A 24 -39.42 0.48 10.18
N VAL A 25 -39.62 0.52 8.86
CA VAL A 25 -38.78 -0.23 7.94
C VAL A 25 -37.36 0.04 8.43
N LEU A 26 -36.67 -1.01 8.86
CA LEU A 26 -35.23 -0.98 9.09
C LEU A 26 -34.60 -0.57 7.76
N ALA A 27 -34.49 0.73 7.55
CA ALA A 27 -33.83 1.31 6.40
C ALA A 27 -32.39 0.81 6.49
N GLN A 28 -32.05 -0.13 5.61
CA GLN A 28 -30.67 -0.47 5.37
C GLN A 28 -29.94 0.84 5.07
N LYS A 29 -28.83 1.11 5.75
CA LYS A 29 -28.06 2.35 5.55
C LYS A 29 -27.50 2.37 4.13
N GLU A 30 -28.26 2.96 3.21
CA GLU A 30 -28.01 2.89 1.78
C GLU A 30 -26.95 3.90 1.32
N VAL A 31 -26.05 3.39 0.49
CA VAL A 31 -25.12 4.14 -0.37
C VAL A 31 -25.94 5.06 -1.29
N LYS A 32 -25.68 6.37 -1.27
CA LYS A 32 -26.43 7.40 -1.99
C LYS A 32 -26.08 7.45 -3.48
N GLU A 33 -26.86 8.20 -4.24
CA GLU A 33 -26.50 8.59 -5.61
C GLU A 33 -25.53 9.77 -5.62
N ALA A 34 -24.88 10.00 -6.76
CA ALA A 34 -24.16 11.26 -6.98
C ALA A 34 -25.15 12.43 -6.96
N THR A 35 -24.83 13.47 -6.18
CA THR A 35 -25.59 14.73 -6.18
C THR A 35 -25.44 15.47 -7.51
N ALA A 36 -26.30 16.46 -7.75
CA ALA A 36 -26.17 17.34 -8.91
C ALA A 36 -24.78 18.01 -8.98
N HIS A 37 -24.23 18.42 -7.84
CA HIS A 37 -22.89 19.03 -7.77
C HIS A 37 -21.79 18.04 -8.17
N THR A 38 -21.80 16.82 -7.63
CA THR A 38 -20.84 15.77 -8.00
C THR A 38 -20.91 15.44 -9.49
N LYS A 39 -22.13 15.35 -10.06
CA LYS A 39 -22.32 15.15 -11.51
C LYS A 39 -21.70 16.28 -12.32
N GLN A 40 -21.98 17.52 -11.94
CA GLN A 40 -21.43 18.70 -12.62
C GLN A 40 -19.90 18.73 -12.56
N MET A 41 -19.29 18.44 -11.40
CA MET A 41 -17.83 18.36 -11.26
C MET A 41 -17.23 17.28 -12.16
N ASN A 42 -17.85 16.10 -12.20
CA ASN A 42 -17.42 15.00 -13.05
C ASN A 42 -17.57 15.35 -14.54
N ASP A 43 -18.73 15.85 -14.96
CA ASP A 43 -19.00 16.21 -16.36
C ASP A 43 -18.06 17.32 -16.87
N ALA A 44 -17.68 18.28 -16.01
CA ALA A 44 -16.75 19.35 -16.38
C ALA A 44 -15.38 18.83 -16.85
N LEU A 45 -14.92 17.68 -16.36
CA LEU A 45 -13.63 17.10 -16.73
C LEU A 45 -13.55 16.68 -18.20
N TYR A 46 -14.67 16.34 -18.84
CA TYR A 46 -14.69 16.00 -20.27
C TYR A 46 -14.26 17.19 -21.16
N GLY A 47 -14.50 18.43 -20.72
CA GLY A 47 -14.04 19.64 -21.40
C GLY A 47 -12.62 20.08 -21.01
N GLN A 48 -12.05 19.54 -19.93
CA GLN A 48 -10.76 19.96 -19.39
C GLN A 48 -9.62 19.02 -19.81
N LEU A 49 -9.90 17.72 -19.93
CA LEU A 49 -8.92 16.67 -20.20
C LEU A 49 -9.03 16.13 -21.63
N PRO A 50 -7.93 15.64 -22.24
CA PRO A 50 -7.92 15.22 -23.63
C PRO A 50 -8.49 13.80 -23.82
N PHE A 51 -9.79 13.58 -23.53
CA PHE A 51 -10.46 12.27 -23.68
C PHE A 51 -10.50 11.72 -25.11
N PHE A 52 -10.26 12.59 -26.10
CA PHE A 52 -10.05 12.22 -27.50
C PHE A 52 -8.74 11.44 -27.71
N ASP A 53 -7.74 11.60 -26.84
CA ASP A 53 -6.47 10.87 -26.93
C ASP A 53 -6.62 9.44 -26.42
N LYS A 54 -6.68 8.50 -27.38
CA LYS A 54 -6.74 7.05 -27.16
C LYS A 54 -5.38 6.35 -27.27
N THR A 55 -4.27 7.08 -27.15
CA THR A 55 -2.92 6.49 -27.25
C THR A 55 -2.67 5.41 -26.22
N ASP A 56 -3.08 5.63 -24.96
CA ASP A 56 -2.90 4.64 -23.89
C ASP A 56 -3.66 3.35 -24.17
N PHE A 57 -4.89 3.40 -24.70
CA PHE A 57 -5.64 2.18 -25.04
C PHE A 57 -4.93 1.37 -26.13
N ARG A 58 -4.38 2.05 -27.16
CA ARG A 58 -3.59 1.36 -28.19
C ARG A 58 -2.31 0.73 -27.62
N ASN A 59 -1.63 1.43 -26.71
CA ASN A 59 -0.42 0.93 -26.08
C ASN A 59 -0.72 -0.25 -25.13
N ALA A 60 -1.79 -0.16 -24.35
CA ALA A 60 -2.24 -1.23 -23.47
C ALA A 60 -2.62 -2.50 -24.25
N HIS A 61 -3.27 -2.39 -25.41
CA HIS A 61 -3.58 -3.59 -26.22
C HIS A 61 -2.42 -4.13 -27.06
N LYS A 62 -1.36 -3.34 -27.27
CA LYS A 62 -0.25 -3.72 -28.15
C LYS A 62 0.46 -4.97 -27.63
N GLY A 63 0.66 -5.94 -28.51
CA GLY A 63 1.39 -7.17 -28.22
C GLY A 63 0.61 -8.23 -27.44
N PHE A 64 -0.72 -8.09 -27.30
CA PHE A 64 -1.54 -9.10 -26.62
C PHE A 64 -1.34 -10.50 -27.22
N ILE A 65 -1.05 -11.48 -26.36
CA ILE A 65 -0.89 -12.90 -26.74
C ILE A 65 -2.06 -13.73 -26.21
N ALA A 66 -2.37 -13.60 -24.92
CA ALA A 66 -3.34 -14.45 -24.25
C ALA A 66 -4.00 -13.74 -23.05
N PRO A 67 -5.29 -13.99 -22.79
CA PRO A 67 -5.95 -13.47 -21.60
C PRO A 67 -5.48 -14.21 -20.35
N LEU A 68 -5.70 -13.61 -19.18
CA LEU A 68 -5.52 -14.31 -17.91
C LEU A 68 -6.46 -15.53 -17.81
N PRO A 69 -6.07 -16.61 -17.14
CA PRO A 69 -6.98 -17.72 -16.86
C PRO A 69 -8.25 -17.21 -16.15
N PRO A 70 -9.46 -17.60 -16.58
CA PRO A 70 -10.70 -17.03 -16.01
C PRO A 70 -11.02 -17.58 -14.62
N ALA A 71 -10.35 -18.67 -14.21
CA ALA A 71 -10.57 -19.31 -12.92
C ALA A 71 -10.08 -18.42 -11.77
N VAL A 72 -10.85 -18.41 -10.67
CA VAL A 72 -10.44 -17.75 -9.43
C VAL A 72 -9.26 -18.50 -8.81
N ILE A 73 -8.17 -17.79 -8.53
CA ILE A 73 -7.03 -18.32 -7.78
C ILE A 73 -7.42 -18.38 -6.31
N LYS A 74 -7.29 -19.57 -5.72
CA LYS A 74 -7.62 -19.82 -4.31
C LYS A 74 -6.40 -20.36 -3.57
N GLY A 75 -6.26 -19.99 -2.31
CA GLY A 75 -5.28 -20.59 -1.41
C GLY A 75 -5.72 -21.97 -0.94
N GLU A 76 -4.83 -22.67 -0.23
CA GLU A 76 -5.05 -24.05 0.26
C GLU A 76 -6.35 -24.21 1.07
N LYS A 77 -6.71 -23.19 1.86
CA LYS A 77 -7.93 -23.17 2.69
C LYS A 77 -9.17 -22.67 1.93
N GLY A 78 -9.10 -22.54 0.61
CA GLY A 78 -10.20 -22.09 -0.26
C GLY A 78 -10.46 -20.59 -0.28
N ALA A 79 -9.66 -19.79 0.44
CA ALA A 79 -9.74 -18.33 0.41
C ALA A 79 -9.41 -17.78 -0.99
N VAL A 80 -10.13 -16.76 -1.44
CA VAL A 80 -9.88 -16.12 -2.74
C VAL A 80 -8.61 -15.29 -2.65
N ILE A 81 -7.63 -15.63 -3.48
CA ILE A 81 -6.35 -14.90 -3.62
C ILE A 81 -6.47 -13.85 -4.72
N TRP A 82 -6.97 -14.27 -5.89
CA TRP A 82 -7.16 -13.40 -7.04
C TRP A 82 -8.41 -13.81 -7.82
N ASN A 83 -9.21 -12.83 -8.22
CA ASN A 83 -10.35 -13.04 -9.11
C ASN A 83 -10.19 -12.14 -10.34
N PRO A 84 -9.85 -12.70 -11.52
CA PRO A 84 -9.65 -11.92 -12.75
C PRO A 84 -10.96 -11.27 -13.24
N GLN A 85 -12.12 -11.71 -12.76
CA GLN A 85 -13.43 -11.16 -13.09
C GLN A 85 -13.92 -10.11 -12.07
N LYS A 86 -13.11 -9.75 -11.06
CA LYS A 86 -13.51 -8.84 -9.96
C LYS A 86 -14.09 -7.51 -10.45
N TYR A 87 -13.60 -7.01 -11.59
CA TYR A 87 -13.98 -5.70 -12.15
C TYR A 87 -14.64 -5.81 -13.53
N ALA A 88 -15.27 -6.94 -13.88
CA ALA A 88 -15.93 -7.14 -15.18
C ALA A 88 -17.08 -6.13 -15.49
N PHE A 89 -17.52 -5.36 -14.49
CA PHE A 89 -18.46 -4.25 -14.69
C PHE A 89 -17.82 -3.01 -15.34
N ILE A 90 -16.49 -2.91 -15.36
CA ILE A 90 -15.73 -1.85 -16.01
C ILE A 90 -15.43 -2.28 -17.44
N LYS A 91 -16.13 -1.68 -18.41
CA LYS A 91 -15.97 -2.02 -19.83
C LYS A 91 -15.38 -0.86 -20.60
N GLU A 92 -14.39 -1.17 -21.43
CA GLU A 92 -13.75 -0.19 -22.32
C GLU A 92 -14.79 0.52 -23.19
N GLY A 93 -14.61 1.83 -23.39
CA GLY A 93 -15.47 2.66 -24.24
C GLY A 93 -16.79 3.10 -23.61
N GLN A 94 -17.16 2.58 -22.44
CA GLN A 94 -18.36 3.04 -21.73
C GLN A 94 -18.13 4.41 -21.07
N LYS A 95 -19.16 5.27 -21.11
CA LYS A 95 -19.19 6.53 -20.34
C LYS A 95 -19.02 6.20 -18.86
N ALA A 96 -18.28 7.05 -18.15
CA ALA A 96 -18.18 6.94 -16.69
C ALA A 96 -19.56 7.08 -16.03
N PRO A 97 -19.90 6.21 -15.06
CA PRO A 97 -21.04 6.42 -14.19
C PRO A 97 -20.91 7.72 -13.42
N ASP A 98 -22.02 8.39 -13.11
CA ASP A 98 -22.06 9.66 -12.37
C ASP A 98 -21.34 9.60 -11.00
N THR A 99 -21.24 8.40 -10.42
CA THR A 99 -20.60 8.11 -9.12
C THR A 99 -19.10 7.78 -9.24
N VAL A 100 -18.49 7.95 -10.40
CA VAL A 100 -17.06 7.74 -10.62
C VAL A 100 -16.49 8.89 -11.44
N ASN A 101 -15.39 9.47 -10.96
CA ASN A 101 -14.63 10.46 -11.71
C ASN A 101 -14.28 9.91 -13.12
N PRO A 102 -14.59 10.63 -14.22
CA PRO A 102 -14.39 10.10 -15.56
C PRO A 102 -12.94 9.87 -15.95
N SER A 103 -12.00 10.62 -15.37
CA SER A 103 -10.57 10.41 -15.55
C SER A 103 -10.12 9.11 -14.86
N LEU A 104 -10.56 8.88 -13.61
CA LEU A 104 -10.30 7.62 -12.92
C LEU A 104 -10.98 6.43 -13.62
N TRP A 105 -12.18 6.62 -14.17
CA TRP A 105 -12.87 5.57 -14.93
C TRP A 105 -12.10 5.17 -16.19
N ARG A 106 -11.52 6.15 -16.92
CA ARG A 106 -10.60 5.88 -18.03
C ARG A 106 -9.42 5.02 -17.56
N GLN A 107 -8.79 5.38 -16.45
CA GLN A 107 -7.66 4.62 -15.89
C GLN A 107 -8.09 3.21 -15.45
N ALA A 108 -9.26 3.08 -14.84
CA ALA A 108 -9.81 1.79 -14.44
C ALA A 108 -10.10 0.87 -15.64
N GLN A 109 -10.55 1.41 -16.78
CA GLN A 109 -10.68 0.65 -18.02
C GLN A 109 -9.31 0.14 -18.49
N LEU A 110 -8.29 1.01 -18.49
CA LEU A 110 -6.94 0.67 -18.92
C LEU A 110 -6.29 -0.39 -18.02
N ASN A 111 -6.39 -0.25 -16.70
CA ASN A 111 -5.84 -1.22 -15.74
C ASN A 111 -6.53 -2.58 -15.80
N ASN A 112 -7.76 -2.65 -16.32
CA ASN A 112 -8.46 -3.91 -16.51
C ASN A 112 -8.00 -4.70 -17.76
N ILE A 113 -7.15 -4.10 -18.61
CA ILE A 113 -6.54 -4.79 -19.75
C ILE A 113 -5.44 -5.73 -19.23
N GLY A 114 -5.83 -6.95 -18.89
CA GLY A 114 -4.98 -8.00 -18.32
C GLY A 114 -4.69 -9.15 -19.26
N GLY A 115 -3.56 -9.82 -19.05
CA GLY A 115 -3.11 -10.92 -19.91
C GLY A 115 -1.60 -11.03 -20.00
N LEU A 116 -1.14 -11.89 -20.91
CA LEU A 116 0.23 -12.00 -21.38
C LEU A 116 0.40 -11.13 -22.64
N PHE A 117 1.41 -10.27 -22.62
CA PHE A 117 1.74 -9.35 -23.71
C PHE A 117 3.21 -9.49 -24.11
N GLU A 118 3.48 -9.46 -25.42
CA GLU A 118 4.81 -9.24 -25.99
C GLU A 118 5.09 -7.74 -26.06
N VAL A 119 6.17 -7.29 -25.42
CA VAL A 119 6.62 -5.90 -25.49
C VAL A 119 7.46 -5.67 -26.75
N THR A 120 8.41 -6.58 -26.95
CA THR A 120 9.30 -6.73 -28.09
C THR A 120 9.78 -8.18 -28.11
N GLU A 121 10.47 -8.60 -29.16
CA GLU A 121 10.95 -9.98 -29.29
C GLU A 121 11.75 -10.40 -28.04
N GLY A 122 11.26 -11.45 -27.37
CA GLY A 122 11.88 -12.01 -26.17
C GLY A 122 11.60 -11.24 -24.88
N VAL A 123 10.72 -10.23 -24.87
CA VAL A 123 10.32 -9.51 -23.65
C VAL A 123 8.81 -9.56 -23.49
N TYR A 124 8.35 -10.09 -22.36
CA TYR A 124 6.94 -10.32 -22.09
C TYR A 124 6.53 -9.72 -20.75
N GLN A 125 5.29 -9.25 -20.66
CA GLN A 125 4.69 -8.83 -19.40
C GLN A 125 3.38 -9.57 -19.16
N ILE A 126 3.22 -10.04 -17.92
CA ILE A 126 1.95 -10.51 -17.38
C ILE A 126 1.38 -9.35 -16.57
N ARG A 127 0.20 -8.87 -16.97
CA ARG A 127 -0.41 -7.67 -16.41
C ARG A 127 -1.77 -7.95 -15.80
N ASN A 128 -2.10 -7.24 -14.72
CA ASN A 128 -3.38 -7.35 -13.98
C ASN A 128 -3.65 -8.77 -13.46
N LEU A 129 -2.60 -9.55 -13.19
CA LEU A 129 -2.66 -10.78 -12.39
C LEU A 129 -2.37 -10.50 -10.91
N ASP A 130 -2.00 -9.27 -10.60
CA ASP A 130 -1.84 -8.67 -9.27
C ASP A 130 -1.95 -7.13 -9.41
N LEU A 131 -1.51 -6.39 -8.38
CA LEU A 131 -1.34 -4.94 -8.49
C LEU A 131 -0.29 -4.57 -9.54
N SER A 132 0.89 -5.19 -9.43
CA SER A 132 2.05 -5.03 -10.31
C SER A 132 1.99 -5.95 -11.53
N ASN A 133 2.88 -5.67 -12.47
CA ASN A 133 3.23 -6.54 -13.58
C ASN A 133 4.32 -7.53 -13.14
N MET A 134 4.40 -8.67 -13.82
CA MET A 134 5.58 -9.52 -13.80
C MET A 134 6.19 -9.54 -15.20
N THR A 135 7.47 -9.21 -15.32
CA THR A 135 8.16 -9.13 -16.61
C THR A 135 9.06 -10.36 -16.80
N ILE A 136 9.10 -10.92 -18.00
CA ILE A 136 9.91 -12.08 -18.36
C ILE A 136 10.77 -11.72 -19.58
N ILE A 137 12.08 -11.83 -19.43
CA ILE A 137 13.06 -11.58 -20.50
C ILE A 137 13.73 -12.90 -20.88
N GLU A 138 13.60 -13.26 -22.15
CA GLU A 138 14.20 -14.42 -22.79
C GLU A 138 15.66 -14.13 -23.14
N GLY A 139 16.59 -14.82 -22.47
CA GLY A 139 18.02 -14.77 -22.77
C GLY A 139 18.49 -15.94 -23.64
N LYS A 140 19.77 -16.28 -23.55
CA LYS A 140 20.40 -17.35 -24.33
C LYS A 140 20.00 -18.75 -23.87
N GLU A 141 20.01 -19.02 -22.57
CA GLU A 141 19.83 -20.34 -21.97
C GLU A 141 18.47 -20.48 -21.27
N GLY A 142 17.92 -19.38 -20.77
CA GLY A 142 16.73 -19.40 -19.93
C GLY A 142 15.95 -18.09 -19.96
N ILE A 143 15.38 -17.74 -18.81
CA ILE A 143 14.63 -16.51 -18.61
C ILE A 143 15.08 -15.79 -17.35
N THR A 144 15.07 -14.47 -17.42
CA THR A 144 15.12 -13.57 -16.27
C THR A 144 13.71 -13.12 -15.93
N VAL A 145 13.30 -13.29 -14.69
CA VAL A 145 12.00 -12.82 -14.19
C VAL A 145 12.20 -11.57 -13.36
N ILE A 146 11.43 -10.53 -13.64
CA ILE A 146 11.46 -9.26 -12.92
C ILE A 146 10.14 -9.13 -12.18
N ASP A 147 10.26 -8.81 -10.90
CA ASP A 147 9.19 -8.43 -10.00
C ASP A 147 8.02 -9.42 -9.95
N PRO A 148 8.20 -10.55 -9.22
CA PRO A 148 7.25 -11.65 -9.23
C PRO A 148 6.00 -11.40 -8.38
N LEU A 149 5.32 -10.27 -8.56
CA LEU A 149 4.00 -9.94 -7.97
C LEU A 149 3.98 -9.95 -6.42
N VAL A 150 2.79 -9.80 -5.83
CA VAL A 150 2.60 -9.80 -4.36
C VAL A 150 2.58 -11.22 -3.77
N SER A 151 1.97 -12.18 -4.47
CA SER A 151 1.69 -13.51 -3.92
C SER A 151 2.29 -14.63 -4.76
N ALA A 152 2.80 -15.68 -4.11
CA ALA A 152 3.41 -16.82 -4.80
C ALA A 152 2.42 -17.50 -5.77
N GLU A 153 1.14 -17.53 -5.44
CA GLU A 153 0.10 -18.16 -6.25
C GLU A 153 -0.20 -17.36 -7.53
N THR A 154 -0.18 -16.03 -7.49
CA THR A 154 -0.36 -15.18 -8.68
C THR A 154 0.87 -15.25 -9.57
N ALA A 155 2.07 -15.20 -9.00
CA ALA A 155 3.32 -15.34 -9.74
C ALA A 155 3.42 -16.69 -10.45
N LYS A 156 3.08 -17.78 -9.76
CA LYS A 156 3.01 -19.12 -10.35
C LYS A 156 2.03 -19.19 -11.51
N ALA A 157 0.82 -18.64 -11.34
CA ALA A 157 -0.18 -18.61 -12.41
C ALA A 157 0.30 -17.81 -13.63
N GLY A 158 1.08 -16.75 -13.41
CA GLY A 158 1.73 -15.98 -14.46
C GLY A 158 2.78 -16.79 -15.21
N MET A 159 3.65 -17.49 -14.49
CA MET A 159 4.65 -18.39 -15.08
C MET A 159 4.00 -19.51 -15.89
N ASP A 160 2.92 -20.12 -15.38
CA ASP A 160 2.17 -21.16 -16.09
C ASP A 160 1.55 -20.60 -17.39
N LEU A 161 1.05 -19.35 -17.37
CA LEU A 161 0.56 -18.66 -18.56
C LEU A 161 1.66 -18.41 -19.59
N TYR A 162 2.83 -17.93 -19.16
CA TYR A 162 3.99 -17.77 -20.04
C TYR A 162 4.42 -19.10 -20.66
N VAL A 163 4.63 -20.14 -19.85
CA VAL A 163 5.07 -21.47 -20.29
C VAL A 163 4.10 -22.07 -21.32
N LYS A 164 2.79 -21.87 -21.14
CA LYS A 164 1.77 -22.34 -22.08
C LYS A 164 1.93 -21.76 -23.49
N HIS A 165 2.44 -20.53 -23.61
CA HIS A 165 2.52 -19.81 -24.89
C HIS A 165 3.94 -19.67 -25.45
N ARG A 166 4.97 -19.78 -24.61
CA ARG A 166 6.38 -19.59 -24.98
C ARG A 166 7.26 -20.83 -24.78
N GLY A 167 6.70 -21.87 -24.16
CA GLY A 167 7.43 -23.09 -23.80
C GLY A 167 8.16 -22.96 -22.46
N LYS A 168 8.54 -24.10 -21.89
CA LYS A 168 9.26 -24.14 -20.61
C LYS A 168 10.72 -23.79 -20.82
N ARG A 169 11.20 -22.78 -20.09
CA ARG A 169 12.60 -22.38 -20.01
C ARG A 169 13.03 -22.30 -18.54
N PRO A 170 14.27 -22.65 -18.19
CA PRO A 170 14.75 -22.50 -16.81
C PRO A 170 14.80 -21.01 -16.43
N VAL A 171 14.36 -20.69 -15.22
CA VAL A 171 14.63 -19.37 -14.63
C VAL A 171 16.10 -19.37 -14.20
N VAL A 172 16.88 -18.44 -14.75
CA VAL A 172 18.33 -18.31 -14.46
C VAL A 172 18.62 -17.08 -13.60
N ALA A 173 17.72 -16.10 -13.62
CA ALA A 173 17.80 -14.94 -12.76
C ALA A 173 16.42 -14.42 -12.35
N VAL A 174 16.36 -13.83 -11.17
CA VAL A 174 15.27 -12.96 -10.71
C VAL A 174 15.86 -11.59 -10.39
N ILE A 175 15.16 -10.53 -10.75
CA ILE A 175 15.52 -9.14 -10.39
C ILE A 175 14.35 -8.57 -9.59
N TYR A 176 14.64 -7.98 -8.43
CA TYR A 176 13.72 -7.09 -7.72
C TYR A 176 14.08 -5.66 -8.07
N THR A 177 13.18 -4.89 -8.68
CA THR A 177 13.47 -3.49 -9.00
C THR A 177 13.66 -2.64 -7.75
N HIS A 178 12.87 -2.91 -6.70
CA HIS A 178 12.89 -2.15 -5.45
C HIS A 178 12.25 -2.90 -4.27
N SER A 179 12.30 -2.29 -3.09
CA SER A 179 11.97 -2.89 -1.79
C SER A 179 10.48 -2.99 -1.41
N HIS A 180 9.53 -2.84 -2.36
CA HIS A 180 8.10 -2.98 -2.07
C HIS A 180 7.56 -4.40 -2.34
N VAL A 181 6.57 -4.81 -1.54
CA VAL A 181 6.08 -6.20 -1.47
C VAL A 181 5.47 -6.73 -2.76
N ASP A 182 4.90 -5.86 -3.60
CA ASP A 182 4.34 -6.23 -4.90
C ASP A 182 5.40 -6.58 -5.96
N HIS A 183 6.68 -6.47 -5.62
CA HIS A 183 7.81 -6.70 -6.53
C HIS A 183 8.75 -7.79 -6.08
N TYR A 184 8.48 -8.44 -4.95
CA TYR A 184 9.22 -9.63 -4.51
C TYR A 184 8.31 -10.70 -3.89
N GLY A 185 7.10 -10.32 -3.47
CA GLY A 185 6.25 -11.13 -2.62
C GLY A 185 5.90 -12.50 -3.20
N GLY A 186 5.80 -12.64 -4.52
CA GLY A 186 5.52 -13.91 -5.16
C GLY A 186 6.73 -14.71 -5.62
N VAL A 187 7.96 -14.38 -5.19
CA VAL A 187 9.18 -15.03 -5.69
C VAL A 187 9.19 -16.55 -5.56
N ARG A 188 8.64 -17.12 -4.48
CA ARG A 188 8.56 -18.59 -4.32
C ARG A 188 7.55 -19.26 -5.27
N GLY A 189 6.75 -18.48 -5.99
CA GLY A 189 5.92 -18.94 -7.11
C GLY A 189 6.70 -19.13 -8.40
N VAL A 190 7.92 -18.61 -8.47
CA VAL A 190 8.77 -18.59 -9.67
C VAL A 190 10.02 -19.46 -9.50
N ILE A 191 10.67 -19.38 -8.33
CA ILE A 191 11.92 -20.11 -8.02
C ILE A 191 11.85 -20.77 -6.65
N ASP A 192 12.72 -21.74 -6.42
CA ASP A 192 12.97 -22.28 -5.09
C ASP A 192 14.32 -21.79 -4.54
N GLU A 193 14.45 -21.82 -3.22
CA GLU A 193 15.65 -21.36 -2.52
C GLU A 193 16.85 -22.29 -2.74
N ALA A 194 16.61 -23.58 -2.99
CA ALA A 194 17.67 -24.56 -3.30
C ALA A 194 18.38 -24.23 -4.62
N GLY A 195 17.66 -23.74 -5.63
CA GLY A 195 18.20 -23.24 -6.89
C GLY A 195 19.10 -22.03 -6.70
N VAL A 196 18.75 -21.15 -5.76
CA VAL A 196 19.55 -19.98 -5.39
C VAL A 196 20.81 -20.40 -4.63
N MET A 197 20.68 -21.26 -3.61
CA MET A 197 21.81 -21.75 -2.81
C MET A 197 22.81 -22.57 -3.64
N SER A 198 22.34 -23.28 -4.67
CA SER A 198 23.21 -24.03 -5.60
C SER A 198 23.83 -23.17 -6.70
N GLY A 199 23.51 -21.86 -6.76
CA GLY A 199 24.01 -20.93 -7.77
C GLY A 199 23.38 -21.08 -9.16
N LYS A 200 22.34 -21.91 -9.30
CA LYS A 200 21.61 -22.09 -10.57
C LYS A 200 20.74 -20.89 -10.92
N VAL A 201 20.26 -20.18 -9.90
CA VAL A 201 19.46 -18.97 -10.03
C VAL A 201 20.14 -17.84 -9.29
N LYS A 202 20.35 -16.71 -9.95
CA LYS A 202 20.83 -15.49 -9.31
C LYS A 202 19.65 -14.58 -8.98
N VAL A 203 19.63 -14.01 -7.78
CA VAL A 203 18.67 -12.98 -7.38
C VAL A 203 19.41 -11.65 -7.27
N TYR A 204 18.99 -10.66 -8.05
CA TYR A 204 19.55 -9.30 -8.09
C TYR A 204 18.60 -8.30 -7.43
N ALA A 205 19.15 -7.32 -6.71
CA ALA A 205 18.39 -6.22 -6.12
C ALA A 205 19.28 -4.98 -5.93
N PRO A 206 18.69 -3.78 -5.77
CA PRO A 206 19.45 -2.59 -5.40
C PRO A 206 20.07 -2.71 -4.00
N ALA A 207 21.17 -2.00 -3.76
CA ALA A 207 21.76 -1.87 -2.43
C ALA A 207 20.75 -1.35 -1.42
N GLY A 208 20.77 -1.92 -0.21
CA GLY A 208 19.82 -1.60 0.87
C GLY A 208 18.49 -2.35 0.79
N PHE A 209 18.23 -3.17 -0.25
CA PHE A 209 16.94 -3.84 -0.45
C PHE A 209 16.43 -4.60 0.79
N MET A 210 17.27 -5.44 1.39
CA MET A 210 16.85 -6.27 2.54
C MET A 210 16.51 -5.44 3.78
N GLU A 211 17.27 -4.37 4.00
CA GLU A 211 17.03 -3.45 5.11
C GLU A 211 15.69 -2.74 4.95
N GLU A 212 15.43 -2.20 3.77
CA GLU A 212 14.24 -1.39 3.50
C GLU A 212 12.97 -2.25 3.33
N ALA A 213 13.09 -3.43 2.72
CA ALA A 213 11.97 -4.37 2.58
C ALA A 213 11.45 -4.84 3.95
N VAL A 214 12.33 -4.92 4.95
CA VAL A 214 11.98 -5.27 6.33
C VAL A 214 11.55 -4.03 7.13
N SER A 215 12.34 -2.96 7.13
CA SER A 215 12.14 -1.82 8.02
C SER A 215 10.80 -1.12 7.78
N GLU A 216 10.41 -0.93 6.51
CA GLU A 216 9.16 -0.29 6.15
C GLU A 216 7.95 -1.14 6.58
N ASN A 217 8.03 -2.45 6.37
CA ASN A 217 6.88 -3.35 6.52
C ASN A 217 6.64 -3.86 7.93
N ILE A 218 7.66 -3.85 8.80
CA ILE A 218 7.62 -4.45 10.14
C ILE A 218 7.44 -3.40 11.23
N MET A 219 8.29 -2.37 11.31
CA MET A 219 8.35 -1.46 12.47
C MET A 219 7.04 -0.72 12.72
N ALA A 220 6.40 -0.21 11.67
CA ALA A 220 5.06 0.39 11.74
C ALA A 220 3.98 -0.49 11.06
N GLY A 221 4.27 -1.78 10.87
CA GLY A 221 3.50 -2.69 10.01
C GLY A 221 2.03 -2.81 10.38
N ASN A 222 1.69 -2.81 11.67
CA ASN A 222 0.29 -2.86 12.12
C ASN A 222 -0.49 -1.60 11.72
N ALA A 223 0.09 -0.42 11.94
CA ALA A 223 -0.53 0.85 11.58
C ALA A 223 -0.66 1.02 10.06
N MET A 224 0.43 0.72 9.33
CA MET A 224 0.46 0.78 7.87
C MET A 224 -0.54 -0.18 7.24
N SER A 225 -0.60 -1.44 7.68
CA SER A 225 -1.51 -2.45 7.11
C SER A 225 -2.99 -2.09 7.36
N ARG A 226 -3.32 -1.57 8.54
CA ARG A 226 -4.68 -1.10 8.83
C ARG A 226 -5.06 0.09 7.95
N ARG A 227 -4.17 1.06 7.76
CA ARG A 227 -4.38 2.21 6.85
C ARG A 227 -4.42 1.79 5.38
N ALA A 228 -3.64 0.80 4.99
CA ALA A 228 -3.66 0.20 3.65
C ALA A 228 -5.04 -0.38 3.31
N SER A 229 -5.77 -0.91 4.30
CA SER A 229 -7.14 -1.41 4.10
C SER A 229 -8.13 -0.33 3.61
N TYR A 230 -7.87 0.95 3.94
CA TYR A 230 -8.62 2.10 3.43
C TYR A 230 -8.21 2.42 1.99
N ILE A 231 -6.92 2.64 1.73
CA ILE A 231 -6.45 3.17 0.45
C ILE A 231 -6.53 2.16 -0.70
N HIS A 232 -6.45 0.86 -0.41
CA HIS A 232 -6.69 -0.19 -1.41
C HIS A 232 -8.16 -0.62 -1.47
N GLY A 233 -9.03 -0.09 -0.62
CA GLY A 233 -10.46 -0.37 -0.68
C GLY A 233 -10.82 -1.83 -0.40
N ASN A 234 -9.97 -2.57 0.33
CA ASN A 234 -10.11 -4.01 0.57
C ASN A 234 -11.44 -4.38 1.26
N LEU A 235 -12.06 -3.42 1.95
CA LEU A 235 -13.33 -3.58 2.64
C LEU A 235 -14.56 -3.29 1.77
N LEU A 236 -14.37 -2.61 0.64
CA LEU A 236 -15.41 -2.18 -0.28
C LEU A 236 -15.81 -3.32 -1.20
N LYS A 237 -17.09 -3.32 -1.60
CA LYS A 237 -17.52 -4.15 -2.72
C LYS A 237 -17.04 -3.51 -4.03
N PRO A 238 -16.51 -4.29 -4.99
CA PRO A 238 -16.28 -3.79 -6.34
C PRO A 238 -17.58 -3.33 -6.97
N GLY A 239 -17.59 -2.12 -7.53
CA GLY A 239 -18.78 -1.55 -8.18
C GLY A 239 -18.68 -0.04 -8.39
N VAL A 240 -19.60 0.50 -9.18
CA VAL A 240 -19.61 1.94 -9.56
C VAL A 240 -19.77 2.90 -8.37
N LYS A 241 -20.29 2.41 -7.24
CA LYS A 241 -20.37 3.14 -5.96
C LYS A 241 -19.37 2.66 -4.90
N GLY A 242 -18.49 1.73 -5.27
CA GLY A 242 -17.48 1.14 -4.40
C GLY A 242 -16.08 1.23 -5.01
N GLN A 243 -15.27 0.19 -4.80
CA GLN A 243 -13.92 0.11 -5.37
C GLN A 243 -13.98 -0.05 -6.89
N VAL A 244 -13.19 0.76 -7.61
CA VAL A 244 -13.03 0.68 -9.08
C VAL A 244 -11.58 0.45 -9.51
N GLY A 245 -10.65 0.38 -8.56
CA GLY A 245 -9.22 0.25 -8.82
C GLY A 245 -8.38 0.93 -7.74
N ALA A 246 -7.07 0.89 -7.90
CA ALA A 246 -6.10 1.64 -7.10
C ALA A 246 -5.36 2.71 -7.94
N GLY A 247 -5.72 2.90 -9.21
CA GLY A 247 -5.08 3.88 -10.10
C GLY A 247 -3.77 3.37 -10.72
N LEU A 248 -2.85 2.87 -9.91
CA LEU A 248 -1.60 2.22 -10.34
C LEU A 248 -1.82 0.82 -10.94
N GLY A 249 -2.78 0.09 -10.37
CA GLY A 249 -3.28 -1.20 -10.84
C GLY A 249 -4.72 -1.39 -10.38
N THR A 250 -5.25 -2.62 -10.45
CA THR A 250 -6.63 -2.88 -10.01
C THR A 250 -6.74 -3.03 -8.48
N THR A 251 -5.99 -3.93 -7.88
CA THR A 251 -5.97 -4.20 -6.42
C THR A 251 -4.78 -5.11 -6.09
N THR A 252 -4.42 -5.23 -4.82
CA THR A 252 -3.46 -6.25 -4.36
C THR A 252 -4.11 -7.64 -4.31
N SER A 253 -3.37 -8.69 -4.64
CA SER A 253 -3.74 -10.06 -4.29
C SER A 253 -3.71 -10.30 -2.77
N ALA A 254 -4.29 -11.40 -2.32
CA ALA A 254 -4.42 -11.75 -0.90
C ALA A 254 -3.90 -13.16 -0.60
N GLY A 255 -2.82 -13.56 -1.27
CA GLY A 255 -2.18 -14.86 -1.15
C GLY A 255 -0.97 -14.84 -0.24
N THR A 256 -0.04 -15.75 -0.51
CA THR A 256 1.14 -15.97 0.32
C THR A 256 2.27 -15.04 -0.12
N VAL A 257 2.60 -14.07 0.73
CA VAL A 257 3.79 -13.20 0.58
C VAL A 257 5.03 -13.97 1.03
N THR A 258 6.04 -13.99 0.17
CA THR A 258 7.31 -14.73 0.31
C THR A 258 8.48 -13.82 0.00
N LEU A 259 9.67 -14.21 0.44
CA LEU A 259 10.91 -13.46 0.18
C LEU A 259 12.08 -14.44 0.13
N ILE A 260 12.93 -14.28 -0.89
CA ILE A 260 14.24 -14.92 -0.99
C ILE A 260 15.26 -13.80 -1.09
N ALA A 261 16.29 -13.85 -0.23
CA ALA A 261 17.31 -12.82 -0.15
C ALA A 261 18.08 -12.69 -1.49
N PRO A 262 18.42 -11.46 -1.92
CA PRO A 262 19.30 -11.23 -3.06
C PRO A 262 20.66 -11.88 -2.87
N THR A 263 21.19 -12.43 -3.95
CA THR A 263 22.56 -12.98 -4.02
C THR A 263 23.56 -12.00 -4.61
N HIS A 264 23.07 -11.02 -5.37
CA HIS A 264 23.86 -10.00 -6.06
C HIS A 264 23.21 -8.65 -5.80
N SER A 265 23.98 -7.72 -5.25
CA SER A 265 23.53 -6.34 -5.03
C SER A 265 24.08 -5.47 -6.15
N ILE A 266 23.25 -4.58 -6.69
CA ILE A 266 23.72 -3.44 -7.49
C ILE A 266 24.14 -2.35 -6.51
N THR A 267 25.41 -1.94 -6.54
CA THR A 267 25.98 -1.05 -5.51
C THR A 267 26.53 0.24 -6.08
N GLU A 268 26.88 0.27 -7.36
CA GLU A 268 27.40 1.46 -8.02
C GLU A 268 26.25 2.27 -8.65
N GLU A 269 26.40 3.59 -8.70
CA GLU A 269 25.46 4.47 -9.43
C GLU A 269 25.30 4.06 -10.89
N GLU A 270 26.35 3.47 -11.46
CA GLU A 270 26.38 2.92 -12.81
C GLU A 270 27.01 1.52 -12.77
N GLN A 271 26.23 0.48 -13.08
CA GLN A 271 26.72 -0.90 -13.06
C GLN A 271 26.19 -1.68 -14.26
N LYS A 272 27.11 -2.28 -15.03
CA LYS A 272 26.74 -3.17 -16.13
C LYS A 272 26.88 -4.62 -15.72
N GLU A 273 25.84 -5.40 -15.97
CA GLU A 273 25.84 -6.84 -15.77
C GLU A 273 25.42 -7.54 -17.06
N VAL A 274 26.02 -8.69 -17.35
CA VAL A 274 25.55 -9.57 -18.42
C VAL A 274 24.77 -10.71 -17.78
N ILE A 275 23.46 -10.74 -18.05
CA ILE A 275 22.55 -11.76 -17.52
C ILE A 275 21.99 -12.53 -18.70
N ASP A 276 22.35 -13.81 -18.76
CA ASP A 276 21.92 -14.74 -19.82
C ASP A 276 22.13 -14.21 -21.26
N GLY A 277 23.27 -13.56 -21.49
CA GLY A 277 23.66 -13.05 -22.81
C GLY A 277 23.04 -11.71 -23.22
N LEU A 278 22.37 -11.02 -22.30
CA LEU A 278 21.88 -9.65 -22.48
C LEU A 278 22.60 -8.69 -21.53
N THR A 279 22.88 -7.48 -22.00
CA THR A 279 23.62 -6.45 -21.26
C THR A 279 22.64 -5.51 -20.56
N TYR A 280 22.63 -5.56 -19.23
CA TYR A 280 21.82 -4.71 -18.35
C TYR A 280 22.69 -3.58 -17.82
N ASP A 281 22.36 -2.34 -18.18
CA ASP A 281 23.00 -1.12 -17.70
C ASP A 281 22.17 -0.53 -16.56
N PHE A 282 22.49 -0.87 -15.32
CA PHE A 282 21.76 -0.44 -14.12
C PHE A 282 22.14 0.98 -13.68
N MET A 283 21.15 1.64 -13.05
CA MET A 283 21.28 2.93 -12.38
C MET A 283 20.49 2.91 -11.06
N LEU A 284 21.18 3.10 -9.93
CA LEU A 284 20.54 3.21 -8.63
C LEU A 284 19.76 4.53 -8.51
N THR A 285 18.57 4.47 -7.90
CA THR A 285 17.68 5.61 -7.69
C THR A 285 17.07 5.60 -6.29
N PRO A 286 17.89 5.58 -5.22
CA PRO A 286 17.40 5.51 -3.86
C PRO A 286 16.56 6.74 -3.47
N GLU A 287 15.63 6.54 -2.54
CA GLU A 287 14.71 7.57 -2.01
C GLU A 287 13.75 8.19 -3.04
N SER A 288 13.53 7.49 -4.17
CA SER A 288 12.64 7.94 -5.23
C SER A 288 11.22 7.40 -5.07
N GLU A 289 10.80 6.29 -5.70
CA GLU A 289 9.54 5.64 -5.31
C GLU A 289 9.73 4.81 -4.05
N ALA A 290 10.87 4.14 -3.93
CA ALA A 290 11.26 3.41 -2.73
C ALA A 290 12.63 3.88 -2.19
N PRO A 291 12.93 3.62 -0.90
CA PRO A 291 14.25 3.88 -0.32
C PRO A 291 15.38 3.16 -1.08
N SER A 292 15.13 1.93 -1.53
CA SER A 292 16.06 1.12 -2.33
C SER A 292 15.42 0.74 -3.66
N GLU A 293 15.84 1.38 -4.75
CA GLU A 293 15.28 1.23 -6.10
C GLU A 293 16.35 1.40 -7.18
N MET A 294 16.13 0.80 -8.35
CA MET A 294 17.01 0.93 -9.51
C MET A 294 16.25 0.82 -10.84
N LEU A 295 16.75 1.51 -11.86
CA LEU A 295 16.32 1.39 -13.26
C LEU A 295 17.42 0.70 -14.05
N TRP A 296 17.10 0.23 -15.25
CA TRP A 296 18.13 -0.22 -16.18
C TRP A 296 17.74 -0.10 -17.65
N TYR A 297 18.76 -0.22 -18.50
CA TYR A 297 18.60 -0.32 -19.94
C TYR A 297 19.16 -1.65 -20.45
N VAL A 298 18.37 -2.35 -21.27
CA VAL A 298 18.80 -3.58 -21.95
C VAL A 298 19.28 -3.22 -23.36
N GLU A 299 20.60 -3.27 -23.58
CA GLU A 299 21.23 -2.72 -24.78
C GLU A 299 20.72 -3.34 -26.08
N GLU A 300 20.67 -4.68 -26.12
CA GLU A 300 20.27 -5.44 -27.30
C GLU A 300 18.78 -5.29 -27.63
N LYS A 301 17.98 -4.83 -26.66
CA LYS A 301 16.53 -4.62 -26.81
C LYS A 301 16.15 -3.16 -26.98
N LYS A 302 17.10 -2.22 -26.80
CA LYS A 302 16.87 -0.78 -26.75
C LYS A 302 15.72 -0.38 -25.83
N LEU A 303 15.66 -1.03 -24.67
CA LEU A 303 14.52 -0.99 -23.76
C LEU A 303 14.98 -0.48 -22.40
N ILE A 304 14.29 0.54 -21.89
CA ILE A 304 14.41 1.00 -20.51
C ILE A 304 13.38 0.24 -19.66
N GLU A 305 13.83 -0.31 -18.54
CA GLU A 305 12.98 -0.68 -17.42
C GLU A 305 13.04 0.44 -16.38
N ALA A 306 11.89 1.07 -16.14
CA ALA A 306 11.78 2.28 -15.34
C ALA A 306 11.31 2.03 -13.90
N ALA A 307 11.34 0.77 -13.44
CA ALA A 307 10.88 0.32 -12.14
C ALA A 307 9.48 0.86 -11.85
N GLU A 308 9.35 1.69 -10.83
CA GLU A 308 8.12 2.42 -10.52
C GLU A 308 8.27 3.95 -10.64
N ASN A 309 9.45 4.42 -11.06
CA ASN A 309 9.77 5.84 -11.23
C ASN A 309 9.03 6.53 -12.37
N VAL A 310 8.76 5.82 -13.49
CA VAL A 310 8.08 6.38 -14.67
C VAL A 310 6.93 5.46 -15.07
N THR A 311 5.77 5.72 -14.49
CA THR A 311 4.51 5.00 -14.78
C THR A 311 3.48 5.92 -15.46
N HIS A 312 2.29 5.39 -15.77
CA HIS A 312 1.18 6.14 -16.37
C HIS A 312 0.28 6.83 -15.32
N THR A 313 0.86 7.35 -14.24
CA THR A 313 0.21 8.17 -13.21
C THR A 313 1.25 9.08 -12.54
N LEU A 314 0.80 10.19 -11.94
CA LEU A 314 1.55 10.82 -10.85
C LEU A 314 1.57 9.84 -9.69
N HIS A 315 2.76 9.48 -9.23
CA HIS A 315 2.97 8.56 -8.11
C HIS A 315 2.96 9.32 -6.77
N ASN A 316 2.97 8.60 -5.66
CA ASN A 316 3.07 9.11 -4.30
C ASN A 316 4.52 9.51 -3.97
N THR A 317 4.74 10.78 -3.62
CA THR A 317 5.93 11.15 -2.81
C THR A 317 5.69 10.90 -1.32
N TYR A 318 4.46 10.53 -0.96
CA TYR A 318 4.08 10.02 0.35
C TYR A 318 2.87 9.11 0.20
N SER A 319 2.99 7.83 0.56
CA SER A 319 1.85 6.93 0.53
C SER A 319 0.90 7.19 1.71
N LEU A 320 -0.40 7.32 1.42
CA LEU A 320 -1.44 7.50 2.45
C LEU A 320 -1.54 6.31 3.42
N ARG A 321 -0.99 5.13 3.07
CA ARG A 321 -0.84 4.00 4.00
C ARG A 321 0.02 4.37 5.21
N GLY A 322 0.91 5.37 5.06
CA GLY A 322 1.94 5.73 6.01
C GLY A 322 3.27 5.14 5.55
N ALA A 323 4.23 6.00 5.26
CA ALA A 323 5.60 5.68 4.88
C ALA A 323 6.49 6.89 5.24
N LYS A 324 7.80 6.74 5.11
CA LYS A 324 8.70 7.90 5.03
C LYS A 324 8.29 8.73 3.79
N ILE A 325 8.58 10.03 3.82
CA ILE A 325 8.33 10.90 2.68
C ILE A 325 9.52 10.77 1.72
N HIS A 326 9.22 10.54 0.44
CA HIS A 326 10.22 10.42 -0.62
C HIS A 326 10.64 11.79 -1.15
N ASP A 327 11.83 11.88 -1.74
CA ASP A 327 12.38 13.14 -2.26
C ASP A 327 11.96 13.36 -3.74
N PRO A 328 11.00 14.27 -4.03
CA PRO A 328 10.63 14.58 -5.41
C PRO A 328 11.76 15.22 -6.24
N LEU A 329 12.74 15.89 -5.60
CA LEU A 329 13.87 16.48 -6.28
C LEU A 329 14.84 15.39 -6.75
N ALA A 330 15.19 14.43 -5.88
CA ALA A 330 16.00 13.28 -6.24
C ALA A 330 15.32 12.47 -7.36
N TRP A 331 14.03 12.15 -7.20
CA TRP A 331 13.25 11.44 -8.23
C TRP A 331 13.30 12.15 -9.58
N SER A 332 13.08 13.46 -9.61
CA SER A 332 13.22 14.25 -10.85
C SER A 332 14.62 14.14 -11.45
N LYS A 333 15.69 14.22 -10.64
CA LYS A 333 17.06 14.15 -11.13
C LYS A 333 17.38 12.77 -11.71
N TYR A 334 16.93 11.69 -11.08
CA TYR A 334 17.14 10.34 -11.60
C TYR A 334 16.48 10.14 -12.96
N ILE A 335 15.23 10.60 -13.15
CA ILE A 335 14.57 10.54 -14.46
C ILE A 335 15.36 11.38 -15.49
N ASN A 336 15.92 12.53 -15.09
CA ASN A 336 16.78 13.31 -15.96
C ASN A 336 18.06 12.55 -16.35
N ASN A 337 18.73 11.91 -15.39
CA ASN A 337 19.93 11.12 -15.64
C ASN A 337 19.64 9.95 -16.59
N ALA A 338 18.50 9.26 -16.43
CA ALA A 338 18.06 8.23 -17.37
C ALA A 338 17.82 8.77 -18.79
N ILE A 339 17.23 9.98 -18.92
CA ILE A 339 17.08 10.66 -20.22
C ILE A 339 18.44 10.94 -20.85
N ASP A 340 19.39 11.46 -20.09
CA ASP A 340 20.71 11.83 -20.61
C ASP A 340 21.54 10.58 -20.98
N ARG A 341 21.39 9.48 -20.22
CA ARG A 341 22.14 8.24 -20.42
C ARG A 341 21.60 7.34 -21.54
N TRP A 342 20.27 7.23 -21.64
CA TRP A 342 19.61 6.26 -22.52
C TRP A 342 18.63 6.89 -23.52
N GLY A 343 18.28 8.17 -23.36
CA GLY A 343 17.21 8.82 -24.11
C GLY A 343 17.48 9.01 -25.60
N ASP A 344 18.72 8.95 -26.07
CA ASP A 344 19.10 8.97 -27.48
C ASP A 344 19.02 7.58 -28.14
N LYS A 345 19.08 6.51 -27.35
CA LYS A 345 19.13 5.11 -27.81
C LYS A 345 17.82 4.36 -27.62
N ALA A 346 17.09 4.64 -26.54
CA ALA A 346 15.91 3.87 -26.14
C ALA A 346 14.77 4.00 -27.13
N GLU A 347 14.21 2.86 -27.55
CA GLU A 347 13.04 2.78 -28.40
C GLU A 347 11.79 2.35 -27.62
N ILE A 348 11.98 1.75 -26.45
CA ILE A 348 10.91 1.20 -25.61
C ILE A 348 11.18 1.60 -24.16
N ILE A 349 10.12 1.94 -23.44
CA ILE A 349 10.13 2.02 -21.98
C ILE A 349 9.02 1.14 -21.42
N ILE A 350 9.38 0.31 -20.45
CA ILE A 350 8.47 -0.47 -19.61
C ILE A 350 8.64 -0.06 -18.15
N ALA A 351 7.68 -0.47 -17.34
CA ALA A 351 7.66 -0.30 -15.90
C ALA A 351 6.95 -1.51 -15.27
N GLN A 352 7.06 -1.67 -13.96
CA GLN A 352 6.43 -2.78 -13.23
C GLN A 352 4.97 -2.52 -12.88
N HIS A 353 4.39 -1.46 -13.43
CA HIS A 353 2.94 -1.21 -13.46
C HIS A 353 2.53 -0.62 -14.81
N HIS A 354 1.23 -0.68 -15.13
CA HIS A 354 0.65 -0.18 -16.38
C HIS A 354 1.22 -0.85 -17.66
N TRP A 355 1.26 -0.13 -18.79
CA TRP A 355 1.63 -0.62 -20.12
C TRP A 355 2.87 0.09 -20.66
N PRO A 356 3.58 -0.49 -21.65
CA PRO A 356 4.75 0.14 -22.26
C PRO A 356 4.45 1.39 -23.11
N THR A 357 5.51 2.13 -23.42
CA THR A 357 5.52 3.17 -24.46
C THR A 357 6.61 2.86 -25.50
N TRP A 358 6.27 3.01 -26.79
CA TRP A 358 7.15 2.70 -27.92
C TRP A 358 7.45 3.93 -28.78
N GLY A 359 8.66 3.94 -29.36
CA GLY A 359 9.21 4.97 -30.21
C GLY A 359 9.95 6.03 -29.40
N ASN A 360 11.23 6.23 -29.70
CA ASN A 360 12.16 7.08 -28.95
C ASN A 360 11.56 8.46 -28.57
N LYS A 361 10.99 9.19 -29.53
CA LYS A 361 10.36 10.51 -29.26
C LYS A 361 9.25 10.45 -28.20
N LYS A 362 8.46 9.37 -28.18
CA LYS A 362 7.38 9.18 -27.20
C LYS A 362 7.92 8.74 -25.85
N VAL A 363 8.93 7.87 -25.84
CA VAL A 363 9.67 7.45 -24.63
C VAL A 363 10.26 8.67 -23.92
N VAL A 364 11.04 9.49 -24.64
CA VAL A 364 11.63 10.71 -24.08
C VAL A 364 10.57 11.72 -23.65
N LYS A 365 9.46 11.85 -24.39
CA LYS A 365 8.34 12.73 -24.00
C LYS A 365 7.69 12.28 -22.68
N LEU A 366 7.47 10.98 -22.49
CA LEU A 366 6.93 10.43 -21.25
C LEU A 366 7.87 10.73 -20.08
N MET A 367 9.16 10.38 -20.21
CA MET A 367 10.16 10.63 -19.17
C MET A 367 10.27 12.12 -18.82
N LYS A 368 10.34 13.02 -19.82
CA LYS A 368 10.38 14.47 -19.57
C LYS A 368 9.13 14.95 -18.83
N SER A 369 7.96 14.42 -19.15
CA SER A 369 6.73 14.81 -18.45
C SER A 369 6.74 14.38 -16.98
N GLN A 370 7.29 13.21 -16.65
CA GLN A 370 7.45 12.75 -15.27
C GLN A 370 8.55 13.51 -14.53
N ARG A 371 9.73 13.70 -15.15
CA ARG A 371 10.80 14.56 -14.61
C ARG A 371 10.24 15.93 -14.21
N ASP A 372 9.55 16.58 -15.13
CA ASP A 372 9.09 17.95 -14.95
C ASP A 372 7.99 18.06 -13.88
N ILE A 373 7.11 17.06 -13.73
CA ILE A 373 6.05 17.10 -12.70
C ILE A 373 6.61 16.96 -11.28
N TYR A 374 7.57 16.04 -11.06
CA TYR A 374 8.22 15.91 -9.74
C TYR A 374 9.05 17.15 -9.41
N ARG A 375 9.82 17.69 -10.38
CA ARG A 375 10.55 18.96 -10.21
C ARG A 375 9.61 20.10 -9.84
N TYR A 376 8.49 20.22 -10.54
CA TYR A 376 7.55 21.30 -10.33
C TYR A 376 6.88 21.22 -8.96
N ILE A 377 6.47 20.02 -8.53
CA ILE A 377 5.95 19.78 -7.17
C ILE A 377 6.98 20.21 -6.13
N ASN A 378 8.24 19.80 -6.27
CA ASN A 378 9.32 20.20 -5.38
C ASN A 378 9.46 21.73 -5.30
N ASP A 379 9.75 22.35 -6.45
CA ASP A 379 10.17 23.74 -6.51
C ASP A 379 9.09 24.72 -6.16
N GLN A 380 7.87 24.50 -6.67
CA GLN A 380 6.79 25.43 -6.44
C GLN A 380 6.24 25.31 -5.02
N THR A 381 6.34 24.14 -4.41
CA THR A 381 6.05 23.99 -2.97
C THR A 381 7.04 24.82 -2.18
N LEU A 382 8.34 24.64 -2.39
CA LEU A 382 9.37 25.42 -1.70
C LEU A 382 9.29 26.93 -1.99
N ARG A 383 9.00 27.33 -3.24
CA ARG A 383 8.83 28.74 -3.58
C ARG A 383 7.64 29.36 -2.85
N LEU A 384 6.55 28.62 -2.67
CA LEU A 384 5.37 29.12 -1.96
C LEU A 384 5.56 29.07 -0.44
N ALA A 385 6.25 28.06 0.10
CA ALA A 385 6.64 28.00 1.50
C ALA A 385 7.56 29.17 1.88
N ASN A 386 8.55 29.49 1.03
CA ASN A 386 9.40 30.69 1.20
C ASN A 386 8.64 32.02 1.07
N LYS A 387 7.39 32.01 0.59
CA LYS A 387 6.49 33.17 0.62
C LYS A 387 5.62 33.21 1.88
N GLY A 388 5.84 32.30 2.83
CA GLY A 388 5.10 32.21 4.08
C GLY A 388 3.79 31.43 4.01
N LEU A 389 3.49 30.75 2.90
CA LEU A 389 2.31 29.90 2.83
C LEU A 389 2.57 28.58 3.57
N THR A 390 1.57 28.12 4.30
CA THR A 390 1.59 26.84 5.03
C THR A 390 1.26 25.66 4.12
N ARG A 391 1.56 24.45 4.60
CA ARG A 391 1.29 23.17 3.93
C ARG A 391 -0.07 23.11 3.23
N ASP A 392 -1.14 23.45 3.94
CA ASP A 392 -2.51 23.31 3.44
C ASP A 392 -2.90 24.43 2.48
N GLU A 393 -2.40 25.65 2.67
CA GLU A 393 -2.60 26.79 1.77
C GLU A 393 -1.92 26.58 0.41
N ILE A 394 -0.69 26.06 0.42
CA ILE A 394 0.04 25.72 -0.81
C ILE A 394 -0.75 24.67 -1.59
N ALA A 395 -1.11 23.55 -0.95
CA ALA A 395 -1.82 22.46 -1.60
C ALA A 395 -3.19 22.86 -2.16
N ALA A 396 -3.90 23.78 -1.50
CA ALA A 396 -5.19 24.29 -1.96
C ALA A 396 -5.10 25.18 -3.20
N ASN A 397 -3.97 25.87 -3.39
CA ASN A 397 -3.75 26.83 -4.48
C ASN A 397 -2.74 26.34 -5.53
N PHE A 398 -2.29 25.08 -5.45
CA PHE A 398 -1.27 24.55 -6.31
C PHE A 398 -1.81 24.22 -7.70
N ALA A 399 -1.39 24.99 -8.71
CA ALA A 399 -1.76 24.77 -10.10
C ALA A 399 -0.61 24.17 -10.91
N LEU A 400 -0.88 23.06 -11.60
CA LEU A 400 0.03 22.51 -12.60
C LEU A 400 -0.03 23.35 -13.89
N PRO A 401 1.10 23.56 -14.58
CA PRO A 401 1.12 24.21 -15.87
C PRO A 401 0.40 23.35 -16.92
N TYR A 402 -0.15 23.99 -17.95
CA TYR A 402 -1.01 23.36 -18.97
C TYR A 402 -0.45 22.04 -19.54
N GLY A 403 0.84 22.01 -19.87
CA GLY A 403 1.49 20.83 -20.45
C GLY A 403 1.51 19.61 -19.51
N LEU A 404 1.68 19.83 -18.19
CA LEU A 404 1.68 18.76 -17.20
C LEU A 404 0.26 18.37 -16.80
N ALA A 405 -0.63 19.36 -16.62
CA ALA A 405 -2.01 19.13 -16.23
C ALA A 405 -2.80 18.28 -17.25
N LYS A 406 -2.46 18.35 -18.55
CA LYS A 406 -3.13 17.60 -19.61
C LYS A 406 -2.41 16.32 -20.04
N SER A 407 -1.31 15.96 -19.39
CA SER A 407 -0.67 14.66 -19.60
C SER A 407 -1.44 13.58 -18.85
N TRP A 408 -1.90 12.52 -19.53
CA TRP A 408 -2.55 11.38 -18.88
C TRP A 408 -1.65 10.72 -17.84
N ALA A 409 -0.35 10.56 -18.16
CA ALA A 409 0.63 10.03 -17.23
C ALA A 409 0.90 10.96 -16.04
N GLY A 410 0.59 12.26 -16.14
CA GLY A 410 0.73 13.23 -15.04
C GLY A 410 -0.51 13.38 -14.16
N ARG A 411 -1.59 12.63 -14.43
CA ARG A 411 -2.81 12.68 -13.61
C ARG A 411 -2.61 11.91 -12.30
N GLY A 412 -3.24 12.39 -11.24
CA GLY A 412 -3.13 11.80 -9.90
C GLY A 412 -4.06 10.61 -9.71
N TYR A 413 -3.77 9.47 -10.35
CA TYR A 413 -4.56 8.24 -10.18
C TYR A 413 -4.15 7.45 -8.96
N TYR A 414 -2.85 7.44 -8.63
CA TYR A 414 -2.31 6.83 -7.42
C TYR A 414 -1.96 7.90 -6.40
N GLY A 415 -0.90 8.66 -6.68
CA GLY A 415 -0.61 9.91 -5.99
C GLY A 415 -1.62 10.99 -6.31
N SER A 416 -1.45 12.14 -5.66
CA SER A 416 -2.20 13.35 -6.01
C SER A 416 -1.32 14.57 -5.82
N VAL A 417 -1.54 15.61 -6.63
CA VAL A 417 -0.83 16.89 -6.48
C VAL A 417 -0.98 17.42 -5.06
N SER A 418 -2.20 17.39 -4.51
CA SER A 418 -2.44 17.87 -3.15
C SER A 418 -1.62 17.11 -2.11
N ASN A 419 -1.67 15.77 -2.12
CA ASN A 419 -0.92 14.95 -1.16
C ASN A 419 0.59 15.16 -1.30
N ASN A 420 1.10 15.16 -2.52
CA ASN A 420 2.54 15.26 -2.76
C ASN A 420 3.09 16.63 -2.37
N VAL A 421 2.35 17.71 -2.64
CA VAL A 421 2.72 19.07 -2.21
C VAL A 421 2.76 19.16 -0.68
N LYS A 422 1.78 18.60 0.02
CA LYS A 422 1.78 18.57 1.48
C LYS A 422 2.97 17.78 2.01
N ALA A 423 3.29 16.64 1.40
CA ALA A 423 4.43 15.82 1.75
C ALA A 423 5.74 16.55 1.53
N THR A 424 5.94 17.20 0.38
CA THR A 424 7.13 18.02 0.10
C THR A 424 7.31 19.13 1.14
N TYR A 425 6.24 19.81 1.56
CA TYR A 425 6.34 20.80 2.64
C TYR A 425 6.88 20.14 3.93
N VAL A 426 6.29 19.01 4.34
CA VAL A 426 6.68 18.31 5.57
C VAL A 426 8.10 17.75 5.49
N TYR A 427 8.53 17.31 4.31
CA TYR A 427 9.91 16.86 4.07
C TYR A 427 10.94 17.93 4.43
N TYR A 428 10.68 19.19 4.06
CA TYR A 428 11.61 20.29 4.31
C TYR A 428 11.40 21.02 5.65
N LEU A 429 10.16 21.15 6.11
CA LEU A 429 9.81 22.06 7.23
C LEU A 429 9.17 21.33 8.43
N GLY A 430 8.93 20.02 8.33
CA GLY A 430 8.26 19.24 9.36
C GLY A 430 6.75 19.48 9.41
N TRP A 431 6.12 18.99 10.48
CA TRP A 431 4.66 19.00 10.64
C TRP A 431 4.11 20.37 11.09
N PHE A 432 4.93 21.17 11.78
CA PHE A 432 4.53 22.44 12.37
C PHE A 432 4.39 23.51 11.27
N ASP A 433 3.27 24.24 11.27
CA ASP A 433 2.96 25.22 10.24
C ASP A 433 3.56 26.62 10.51
N GLY A 434 4.22 26.81 11.67
CA GLY A 434 4.81 28.07 12.09
C GLY A 434 3.92 28.92 13.00
N ASN A 435 2.63 28.59 13.15
CA ASN A 435 1.70 29.30 14.02
C ASN A 435 1.64 28.63 15.41
N PRO A 436 2.04 29.31 16.50
CA PRO A 436 2.02 28.72 17.84
C PRO A 436 0.65 28.18 18.31
N ALA A 437 -0.45 28.61 17.70
CA ALA A 437 -1.79 28.07 17.97
C ALA A 437 -1.93 26.56 17.62
N THR A 438 -1.07 26.03 16.75
CA THR A 438 -1.08 24.62 16.30
C THR A 438 0.08 23.80 16.90
N LEU A 439 0.89 24.39 17.78
CA LEU A 439 2.10 23.74 18.33
C LEU A 439 1.77 22.63 19.35
N ASP A 440 0.77 22.86 20.20
CA ASP A 440 0.32 21.93 21.25
C ASP A 440 -1.20 21.86 21.22
N GLU A 441 -1.75 21.37 20.11
CA GLU A 441 -3.19 21.22 19.94
C GLU A 441 -3.77 20.22 20.95
N LEU A 442 -4.95 20.53 21.48
CA LEU A 442 -5.72 19.56 22.26
C LEU A 442 -5.91 18.28 21.43
N PRO A 443 -5.85 17.08 22.04
CA PRO A 443 -6.11 15.86 21.29
C PRO A 443 -7.53 15.87 20.70
N PRO A 444 -7.77 15.08 19.62
CA PRO A 444 -8.96 15.26 18.77
C PRO A 444 -10.30 15.18 19.52
N VAL A 445 -10.42 14.35 20.55
CA VAL A 445 -11.66 14.18 21.33
C VAL A 445 -11.93 15.39 22.23
N GLU A 446 -10.90 15.88 22.94
CA GLU A 446 -10.99 17.05 23.80
C GLU A 446 -11.30 18.31 22.98
N ALA A 447 -10.59 18.50 21.86
CA ALA A 447 -10.83 19.60 20.93
C ALA A 447 -12.26 19.54 20.35
N ALA A 448 -12.70 18.36 19.90
CA ALA A 448 -14.03 18.15 19.31
C ALA A 448 -15.16 18.59 20.25
N LYS A 449 -15.07 18.25 21.55
CA LYS A 449 -16.05 18.67 22.56
C LYS A 449 -16.15 20.19 22.67
N LYS A 450 -15.02 20.90 22.62
CA LYS A 450 -14.98 22.37 22.63
C LYS A 450 -15.56 22.98 21.36
N TYR A 451 -15.23 22.43 20.18
CA TYR A 451 -15.84 22.87 18.92
C TYR A 451 -17.36 22.75 18.95
N VAL A 452 -17.88 21.62 19.42
CA VAL A 452 -19.33 21.37 19.50
C VAL A 452 -20.01 22.37 20.45
N ASP A 453 -19.43 22.61 21.63
CA ASP A 453 -19.93 23.60 22.59
C ASP A 453 -19.97 25.01 21.99
N TYR A 454 -18.84 25.46 21.42
CA TYR A 454 -18.70 26.83 20.88
C TYR A 454 -19.59 27.10 19.67
N MET A 455 -19.91 26.07 18.88
CA MET A 455 -20.78 26.20 17.70
C MET A 455 -22.28 26.06 18.00
N GLY A 456 -22.67 25.97 19.28
CA GLY A 456 -24.08 25.90 19.70
C GLY A 456 -24.65 24.48 19.78
N GLY A 457 -23.79 23.48 19.95
CA GLY A 457 -24.16 22.08 20.11
C GLY A 457 -24.31 21.30 18.80
N ALA A 458 -24.36 19.97 18.93
CA ALA A 458 -24.39 19.04 17.79
C ALA A 458 -25.56 19.32 16.82
N ARG A 459 -26.75 19.63 17.34
CA ARG A 459 -27.92 19.94 16.50
C ARG A 459 -27.68 21.15 15.60
N ALA A 460 -27.14 22.24 16.15
CA ALA A 460 -26.87 23.46 15.39
C ALA A 460 -25.81 23.24 14.29
N ILE A 461 -24.75 22.47 14.60
CA ILE A 461 -23.75 22.08 13.60
C ILE A 461 -24.42 21.28 12.48
N LEU A 462 -25.19 20.24 12.80
CA LEU A 462 -25.81 19.37 11.79
C LEU A 462 -26.85 20.10 10.93
N GLU A 463 -27.58 21.08 11.47
CA GLU A 463 -28.49 21.92 10.69
C GLU A 463 -27.72 22.74 9.64
N LYS A 464 -26.64 23.41 10.04
CA LYS A 464 -25.78 24.19 9.11
C LYS A 464 -25.06 23.30 8.10
N ALA A 465 -24.49 22.18 8.57
CA ALA A 465 -23.76 21.25 7.73
C ALA A 465 -24.64 20.61 6.64
N ARG A 466 -25.95 20.42 6.88
CA ARG A 466 -26.89 19.96 5.83
C ARG A 466 -27.10 21.02 4.75
N VAL A 467 -27.09 22.30 5.10
CA VAL A 467 -27.16 23.40 4.13
C VAL A 467 -25.89 23.42 3.26
N ASP A 468 -24.72 23.31 3.88
CA ASP A 468 -23.43 23.24 3.18
C ASP A 468 -23.34 21.98 2.29
N TYR A 469 -23.84 20.84 2.78
CA TYR A 469 -23.95 19.61 1.98
C TYR A 469 -24.82 19.80 0.73
N ALA A 470 -25.97 20.47 0.88
CA ALA A 470 -26.86 20.76 -0.25
C ALA A 470 -26.23 21.71 -1.28
N ARG A 471 -25.28 22.56 -0.86
CA ARG A 471 -24.50 23.46 -1.74
C ARG A 471 -23.32 22.79 -2.43
N GLY A 472 -22.92 21.59 -1.99
CA GLY A 472 -21.77 20.88 -2.53
C GLY A 472 -20.48 21.04 -1.74
N ASP A 473 -20.52 21.67 -0.55
CA ASP A 473 -19.34 21.99 0.25
C ASP A 473 -18.82 20.78 1.06
N TYR A 474 -18.72 19.62 0.41
CA TYR A 474 -18.49 18.32 1.06
C TYR A 474 -17.21 18.26 1.90
N ARG A 475 -16.14 18.94 1.45
CA ARG A 475 -14.87 19.02 2.19
C ARG A 475 -15.04 19.70 3.55
N TRP A 476 -15.90 20.72 3.62
CA TRP A 476 -16.19 21.43 4.87
C TRP A 476 -17.14 20.63 5.75
N VAL A 477 -18.20 20.05 5.15
CA VAL A 477 -19.14 19.16 5.86
C VAL A 477 -18.39 18.03 6.56
N ALA A 478 -17.47 17.35 5.86
CA ALA A 478 -16.64 16.31 6.45
C ALA A 478 -15.83 16.83 7.65
N GLN A 479 -15.15 17.97 7.50
CA GLN A 479 -14.32 18.54 8.58
C GLN A 479 -15.15 18.92 9.83
N VAL A 480 -16.27 19.63 9.64
CA VAL A 480 -17.06 20.14 10.76
C VAL A 480 -17.90 19.05 11.43
N VAL A 481 -18.46 18.10 10.66
CA VAL A 481 -19.27 17.01 11.22
C VAL A 481 -18.39 15.99 11.94
N SER A 482 -17.14 15.80 11.51
CA SER A 482 -16.16 14.96 12.23
C SER A 482 -15.99 15.41 13.68
N LYS A 483 -16.07 16.71 13.98
CA LYS A 483 -16.05 17.21 15.36
C LYS A 483 -17.24 16.72 16.19
N VAL A 484 -18.42 16.59 15.58
CA VAL A 484 -19.58 16.00 16.26
C VAL A 484 -19.35 14.51 16.50
N VAL A 485 -18.82 13.78 15.53
CA VAL A 485 -18.55 12.33 15.65
C VAL A 485 -17.47 12.04 16.70
N PHE A 486 -16.40 12.83 16.78
CA PHE A 486 -15.36 12.66 17.80
C PHE A 486 -15.82 13.09 19.20
N ALA A 487 -16.75 14.05 19.31
CA ALA A 487 -17.35 14.44 20.59
C ALA A 487 -18.39 13.44 21.10
N ASP A 488 -19.19 12.87 20.19
CA ASP A 488 -20.22 11.87 20.46
C ASP A 488 -20.22 10.77 19.37
N PRO A 489 -19.43 9.69 19.54
CA PRO A 489 -19.31 8.63 18.54
C PRO A 489 -20.59 7.80 18.35
N ASN A 490 -21.60 7.98 19.20
CA ASN A 490 -22.90 7.32 19.09
C ASN A 490 -23.92 8.17 18.33
N ASN A 491 -23.58 9.41 17.94
CA ASN A 491 -24.45 10.29 17.18
C ASN A 491 -24.67 9.78 15.75
N LYS A 492 -25.73 9.00 15.54
CA LYS A 492 -26.04 8.38 14.24
C LYS A 492 -26.21 9.40 13.13
N ALA A 493 -26.87 10.54 13.41
CA ALA A 493 -27.12 11.57 12.42
C ALA A 493 -25.82 12.23 11.93
N ALA A 494 -24.87 12.47 12.84
CA ALA A 494 -23.54 12.99 12.47
C ALA A 494 -22.76 11.98 11.63
N ARG A 495 -22.70 10.71 12.07
CA ARG A 495 -22.02 9.65 11.33
C ARG A 495 -22.58 9.46 9.92
N GLU A 496 -23.90 9.54 9.77
CA GLU A 496 -24.55 9.40 8.47
C GLU A 496 -24.29 10.60 7.55
N LEU A 497 -24.34 11.83 8.07
CA LEU A 497 -24.04 13.03 7.30
C LEU A 497 -22.57 13.10 6.87
N GLU A 498 -21.64 12.75 7.75
CA GLU A 498 -20.20 12.66 7.41
C GLU A 498 -19.95 11.55 6.39
N ALA A 499 -20.60 10.40 6.53
CA ALA A 499 -20.52 9.31 5.54
C ALA A 499 -21.04 9.74 4.17
N ASP A 500 -22.15 10.47 4.11
CA ASP A 500 -22.69 11.02 2.87
C ASP A 500 -21.72 12.03 2.23
N ALA A 501 -21.07 12.88 3.03
CA ALA A 501 -20.04 13.81 2.54
C ALA A 501 -18.80 13.08 1.99
N PHE A 502 -18.28 12.07 2.71
CA PHE A 502 -17.21 11.22 2.21
C PHE A 502 -17.59 10.50 0.93
N GLU A 503 -18.82 10.03 0.80
CA GLU A 503 -19.28 9.35 -0.40
C GLU A 503 -19.25 10.26 -1.63
N GLN A 504 -19.71 11.50 -1.51
CA GLN A 504 -19.62 12.48 -2.60
C GLN A 504 -18.16 12.84 -2.92
N LEU A 505 -17.30 13.00 -1.91
CA LEU A 505 -15.85 13.20 -2.10
C LEU A 505 -15.20 12.03 -2.84
N GLY A 506 -15.57 10.80 -2.49
CA GLY A 506 -15.09 9.59 -3.17
C GLY A 506 -15.60 9.46 -4.61
N TYR A 507 -16.79 10.00 -4.92
CA TYR A 507 -17.37 9.95 -6.26
C TYR A 507 -16.69 10.89 -7.26
N HIS A 508 -16.16 12.03 -6.82
CA HIS A 508 -15.40 12.93 -7.69
C HIS A 508 -13.87 12.84 -7.53
N ALA A 509 -13.37 12.03 -6.59
CA ALA A 509 -11.93 11.79 -6.44
C ALA A 509 -11.33 11.14 -7.71
N GLU A 510 -10.28 11.76 -8.26
CA GLU A 510 -9.51 11.21 -9.39
C GLU A 510 -8.49 10.15 -8.94
N SER A 511 -7.98 10.26 -7.70
CA SER A 511 -7.08 9.26 -7.11
C SER A 511 -7.89 8.06 -6.60
N GLY A 512 -7.49 6.86 -7.04
CA GLY A 512 -8.01 5.58 -6.53
C GLY A 512 -7.85 5.46 -5.01
N PRO A 513 -6.66 5.69 -4.45
CA PRO A 513 -6.44 5.76 -3.00
C PRO A 513 -7.38 6.70 -2.25
N TRP A 514 -7.61 7.92 -2.77
CA TRP A 514 -8.53 8.88 -2.15
C TRP A 514 -9.98 8.38 -2.18
N ARG A 515 -10.44 7.92 -3.35
CA ARG A 515 -11.77 7.31 -3.50
C ARG A 515 -11.97 6.19 -2.49
N ASN A 516 -11.03 5.26 -2.43
CA ASN A 516 -11.11 4.08 -1.57
C ASN A 516 -11.10 4.49 -0.09
N ALA A 517 -10.26 5.44 0.31
CA ALA A 517 -10.21 5.93 1.69
C ALA A 517 -11.53 6.59 2.10
N TYR A 518 -12.08 7.49 1.28
CA TYR A 518 -13.36 8.14 1.55
C TYR A 518 -14.51 7.14 1.66
N LEU A 519 -14.65 6.23 0.68
CA LEU A 519 -15.74 5.25 0.67
C LEU A 519 -15.60 4.24 1.82
N THR A 520 -14.38 3.87 2.20
CA THR A 520 -14.14 2.99 3.36
C THR A 520 -14.50 3.70 4.66
N GLY A 521 -14.14 4.97 4.82
CA GLY A 521 -14.55 5.80 5.96
C GLY A 521 -16.07 5.92 6.07
N ALA A 522 -16.76 6.17 4.95
CA ALA A 522 -18.22 6.17 4.89
C ALA A 522 -18.83 4.82 5.31
N GLN A 523 -18.24 3.71 4.86
CA GLN A 523 -18.68 2.36 5.22
C GLN A 523 -18.52 2.09 6.73
N GLU A 524 -17.39 2.47 7.33
CA GLU A 524 -17.15 2.29 8.77
C GLU A 524 -17.98 3.23 9.65
N LEU A 525 -18.21 4.48 9.22
CA LEU A 525 -19.14 5.39 9.90
C LEU A 525 -20.55 4.80 9.95
N ARG A 526 -21.04 4.24 8.84
CA ARG A 526 -22.38 3.64 8.75
C ARG A 526 -22.48 2.32 9.52
N ASN A 527 -21.48 1.44 9.43
CA ASN A 527 -21.60 0.03 9.83
C ASN A 527 -20.70 -0.42 10.99
N GLY A 528 -19.82 0.47 11.47
CA GLY A 528 -18.74 0.14 12.38
C GLY A 528 -17.59 -0.61 11.69
N VAL A 529 -16.47 -0.76 12.39
CA VAL A 529 -15.32 -1.55 11.93
C VAL A 529 -15.74 -3.03 11.80
N LYS A 530 -15.43 -3.65 10.66
CA LYS A 530 -15.71 -5.07 10.41
C LYS A 530 -14.41 -5.86 10.37
N ILE A 531 -14.31 -6.88 11.21
CA ILE A 531 -13.18 -7.81 11.21
C ILE A 531 -13.28 -8.70 9.97
N LYS A 532 -12.31 -8.60 9.07
CA LYS A 532 -12.17 -9.45 7.89
C LYS A 532 -10.71 -9.95 7.76
N PRO A 533 -10.45 -11.03 7.01
CA PRO A 533 -9.09 -11.34 6.58
C PRO A 533 -8.52 -10.16 5.78
N THR A 534 -7.30 -9.74 6.11
CA THR A 534 -6.56 -8.70 5.39
C THR A 534 -5.15 -9.20 5.11
N PRO A 535 -4.56 -8.83 3.97
CA PRO A 535 -3.14 -9.06 3.73
C PRO A 535 -2.34 -8.40 4.85
N LYS A 536 -1.35 -9.11 5.40
CA LYS A 536 -0.39 -8.56 6.33
C LYS A 536 0.92 -8.38 5.58
N THR A 537 1.55 -7.22 5.75
CA THR A 537 2.88 -6.95 5.17
C THR A 537 3.95 -7.83 5.82
N ALA A 538 3.79 -8.18 7.10
CA ALA A 538 4.65 -9.13 7.79
C ALA A 538 4.33 -10.58 7.38
N SER A 539 5.30 -11.28 6.80
CA SER A 539 5.26 -12.70 6.47
C SER A 539 6.33 -13.50 7.25
N PRO A 540 6.21 -14.84 7.34
CA PRO A 540 7.27 -15.68 7.90
C PRO A 540 8.64 -15.46 7.26
N ASP A 541 8.68 -15.27 5.94
CA ASP A 541 9.94 -14.98 5.24
C ASP A 541 10.47 -13.58 5.58
N ALA A 542 9.61 -12.56 5.70
CA ALA A 542 10.03 -11.23 6.15
C ALA A 542 10.61 -11.25 7.57
N VAL A 543 10.03 -12.05 8.48
CA VAL A 543 10.57 -12.24 9.83
C VAL A 543 11.92 -12.97 9.81
N ARG A 544 12.06 -13.99 8.96
CA ARG A 544 13.33 -14.71 8.78
C ARG A 544 14.41 -13.83 8.16
N ALA A 545 14.03 -12.88 7.31
CA ALA A 545 14.91 -11.94 6.61
C ALA A 545 15.47 -10.81 7.51
N MET A 546 14.87 -10.56 8.69
CA MET A 546 15.34 -9.49 9.57
C MET A 546 16.77 -9.76 10.06
N SER A 547 17.57 -8.71 10.26
CA SER A 547 18.77 -8.86 11.10
C SER A 547 18.36 -9.15 12.55
N THR A 548 19.28 -9.66 13.35
CA THR A 548 18.99 -9.91 14.78
C THR A 548 18.75 -8.57 15.51
N GLU A 549 19.49 -7.53 15.12
CA GLU A 549 19.36 -6.16 15.59
C GLU A 549 17.95 -5.61 15.34
N MET A 550 17.43 -5.78 14.11
CA MET A 550 16.05 -5.38 13.77
C MET A 550 15.00 -6.10 14.60
N ILE A 551 15.22 -7.38 14.94
CA ILE A 551 14.33 -8.11 15.84
C ILE A 551 14.31 -7.46 17.23
N PHE A 552 15.46 -7.07 17.77
CA PHE A 552 15.55 -6.44 19.08
C PHE A 552 14.98 -5.02 19.09
N ASP A 553 15.17 -4.24 18.02
CA ASP A 553 14.49 -2.95 17.85
C ASP A 553 12.97 -3.15 17.81
N TYR A 554 12.49 -4.17 17.12
CA TYR A 554 11.07 -4.50 17.07
C TYR A 554 10.53 -4.96 18.44
N PHE A 555 11.33 -5.65 19.26
CA PHE A 555 10.97 -5.93 20.66
C PHE A 555 10.86 -4.64 21.47
N GLY A 556 11.74 -3.66 21.22
CA GLY A 556 11.62 -2.31 21.78
C GLY A 556 10.28 -1.65 21.44
N VAL A 557 9.80 -1.76 20.20
CA VAL A 557 8.48 -1.26 19.78
C VAL A 557 7.34 -1.94 20.53
N HIS A 558 7.48 -3.23 20.85
CA HIS A 558 6.49 -4.01 21.59
C HIS A 558 6.52 -3.78 23.11
N LEU A 559 7.53 -3.11 23.66
CA LEU A 559 7.66 -2.87 25.10
C LEU A 559 6.71 -1.76 25.56
N ASN A 560 5.84 -2.07 26.53
CA ASN A 560 5.12 -1.03 27.28
C ASN A 560 6.06 -0.38 28.29
N GLY A 561 6.62 0.77 27.90
CA GLY A 561 7.60 1.51 28.72
C GLY A 561 7.08 1.95 30.09
N VAL A 562 5.78 2.28 30.22
CA VAL A 562 5.18 2.65 31.52
C VAL A 562 5.16 1.45 32.47
N ARG A 563 4.83 0.26 31.95
CA ARG A 563 4.86 -0.98 32.75
C ARG A 563 6.29 -1.39 33.10
N ALA A 564 7.23 -1.15 32.19
CA ALA A 564 8.64 -1.44 32.36
C ALA A 564 9.42 -0.34 33.09
N ALA A 565 8.77 0.75 33.54
CA ALA A 565 9.46 1.95 34.04
C ALA A 565 10.43 1.67 35.20
N ASN A 566 10.07 0.74 36.09
CA ASN A 566 10.89 0.33 37.24
C ASN A 566 11.62 -1.01 37.02
N ALA A 567 11.45 -1.64 35.86
CA ALA A 567 12.16 -2.87 35.54
C ALA A 567 13.61 -2.53 35.23
N ARG A 568 14.53 -3.28 35.88
CA ARG A 568 15.96 -3.21 35.61
C ARG A 568 16.50 -4.61 35.43
N SER A 569 17.07 -4.89 34.27
CA SER A 569 17.68 -6.19 33.97
C SER A 569 18.72 -6.10 32.87
N VAL A 570 19.77 -6.91 32.99
CA VAL A 570 20.77 -7.15 31.95
C VAL A 570 20.69 -8.62 31.55
N PHE A 571 20.46 -8.87 30.26
CA PHE A 571 20.40 -10.22 29.71
C PHE A 571 21.53 -10.45 28.72
N ASN A 572 22.13 -11.63 28.80
CA ASN A 572 22.96 -12.16 27.74
C ASN A 572 22.09 -13.03 26.83
N VAL A 573 22.16 -12.83 25.51
CA VAL A 573 21.49 -13.66 24.51
C VAL A 573 22.54 -14.25 23.57
N ASP A 574 22.65 -15.57 23.55
CA ASP A 574 23.50 -16.31 22.60
C ASP A 574 22.61 -17.03 21.60
N LEU A 575 22.65 -16.59 20.34
CA LEU A 575 21.86 -17.15 19.23
C LEU A 575 22.63 -18.19 18.41
N GLY A 576 23.77 -18.65 18.92
CA GLY A 576 24.68 -19.55 18.23
C GLY A 576 25.47 -18.87 17.12
N ARG A 577 26.22 -19.67 16.36
CA ARG A 577 27.16 -19.18 15.32
C ARG A 577 26.47 -18.34 14.24
N GLU A 578 25.25 -18.69 13.87
CA GLU A 578 24.49 -18.00 12.80
C GLU A 578 23.76 -16.76 13.30
N GLY A 579 23.42 -16.71 14.59
CA GLY A 579 22.60 -15.63 15.15
C GLY A 579 23.37 -14.55 15.90
N GLY A 580 24.59 -14.84 16.37
CA GLY A 580 25.44 -13.92 17.12
C GLY A 580 25.18 -13.89 18.62
N ARG A 581 25.94 -13.06 19.34
CA ARG A 581 25.84 -12.85 20.80
C ARG A 581 25.48 -11.41 21.11
N TYR A 582 24.55 -11.20 22.02
CA TYR A 582 23.99 -9.88 22.31
C TYR A 582 23.80 -9.66 23.80
N LYS A 583 24.05 -8.42 24.23
CA LYS A 583 23.63 -7.92 25.54
C LYS A 583 22.30 -7.18 25.33
N LEU A 584 21.29 -7.49 26.12
CA LEU A 584 20.05 -6.71 26.21
C LEU A 584 19.97 -6.01 27.57
N GLU A 585 19.59 -4.74 27.58
CA GLU A 585 19.47 -3.94 28.80
C GLU A 585 18.07 -3.33 28.88
N LEU A 586 17.27 -3.84 29.83
CA LEU A 586 15.97 -3.30 30.18
C LEU A 586 16.15 -2.31 31.33
N GLU A 587 16.01 -1.03 31.07
CA GLU A 587 16.10 0.03 32.09
C GLU A 587 15.29 1.25 31.65
N ASN A 588 14.68 1.98 32.59
CA ASN A 588 13.92 3.21 32.32
C ASN A 588 12.82 3.04 31.26
N GLY A 589 12.18 1.87 31.22
CA GLY A 589 11.10 1.59 30.26
C GLY A 589 11.55 1.40 28.81
N VAL A 590 12.85 1.20 28.55
CA VAL A 590 13.40 0.90 27.21
C VAL A 590 14.18 -0.40 27.22
N LEU A 591 14.27 -1.07 26.06
CA LEU A 591 15.08 -2.27 25.85
C LEU A 591 16.20 -1.95 24.85
N ASN A 592 17.41 -1.77 25.35
CA ASN A 592 18.59 -1.57 24.52
C ASN A 592 19.21 -2.91 24.14
N HIS A 593 19.93 -2.95 23.02
CA HIS A 593 20.70 -4.11 22.61
C HIS A 593 22.12 -3.72 22.18
N SER A 594 23.08 -4.62 22.35
CA SER A 594 24.45 -4.44 21.88
C SER A 594 24.97 -5.74 21.26
N ALA A 595 25.29 -5.69 19.97
CA ALA A 595 25.83 -6.82 19.23
C ALA A 595 27.27 -7.13 19.64
N ASN A 596 27.62 -8.42 19.62
CA ASN A 596 28.96 -8.96 19.91
C ASN A 596 29.49 -8.63 21.32
N ILE A 597 28.62 -8.26 22.24
CA ILE A 597 28.94 -7.95 23.63
C ILE A 597 28.11 -8.87 24.54
N GLN A 598 28.73 -9.32 25.63
CA GLN A 598 28.07 -10.03 26.73
C GLN A 598 28.43 -9.30 28.02
N ALA A 599 27.47 -9.15 28.93
CA ALA A 599 27.74 -8.68 30.29
C ALA A 599 28.48 -9.76 31.08
N GLU A 600 29.40 -9.33 31.96
CA GLU A 600 30.12 -10.24 32.87
C GLU A 600 29.20 -10.79 33.97
N ASP A 601 28.27 -9.98 34.46
CA ASP A 601 27.29 -10.33 35.49
C ASP A 601 25.85 -10.06 35.00
N PRO A 602 25.31 -10.90 34.10
CA PRO A 602 23.94 -10.77 33.62
C PRO A 602 22.94 -11.31 34.65
N ASP A 603 21.75 -10.72 34.73
CA ASP A 603 20.63 -11.30 35.50
C ASP A 603 20.28 -12.69 34.96
N ALA A 604 20.27 -12.87 33.63
CA ALA A 604 20.10 -14.16 33.00
C ALA A 604 20.80 -14.25 31.65
N THR A 605 21.23 -15.46 31.28
CA THR A 605 21.72 -15.82 29.95
C THR A 605 20.69 -16.69 29.25
N ILE A 606 20.24 -16.28 28.07
CA ILE A 606 19.28 -16.96 27.21
C ILE A 606 20.04 -17.51 26.00
N THR A 607 20.08 -18.83 25.85
CA THR A 607 20.75 -19.50 24.73
C THR A 607 19.71 -20.23 23.89
N LEU A 608 19.68 -19.95 22.59
CA LEU A 608 18.79 -20.57 21.60
C LEU A 608 19.39 -20.44 20.19
N SER A 609 18.85 -21.11 19.18
CA SER A 609 19.25 -20.82 17.80
C SER A 609 18.45 -19.64 17.24
N ARG A 610 18.99 -18.98 16.19
CA ARG A 610 18.24 -17.98 15.43
C ARG A 610 16.93 -18.54 14.86
N GLU A 611 16.95 -19.81 14.42
CA GLU A 611 15.76 -20.51 13.93
C GLU A 611 14.69 -20.64 15.04
N THR A 612 15.09 -21.05 16.25
CA THR A 612 14.17 -21.17 17.39
C THR A 612 13.58 -19.81 17.77
N LEU A 613 14.38 -18.74 17.75
CA LEU A 613 13.89 -17.38 17.98
C LEU A 613 12.81 -17.00 16.94
N ASN A 614 13.05 -17.25 15.65
CA ASN A 614 12.08 -16.99 14.60
C ASN A 614 10.77 -17.77 14.82
N LYS A 615 10.84 -19.06 15.18
CA LYS A 615 9.64 -19.89 15.49
C LYS A 615 8.84 -19.32 16.67
N ILE A 616 9.51 -18.77 17.68
CA ILE A 616 8.85 -18.12 18.83
C ILE A 616 8.14 -16.83 18.39
N ILE A 617 8.81 -15.97 17.61
CA ILE A 617 8.23 -14.70 17.10
C ILE A 617 7.01 -14.99 16.21
N LEU A 618 7.11 -15.99 15.35
CA LEU A 618 6.03 -16.44 14.47
C LEU A 618 4.92 -17.21 15.18
N LYS A 619 5.06 -17.45 16.49
CA LYS A 619 4.12 -18.21 17.33
C LYS A 619 3.91 -19.66 16.84
N GLU A 620 4.88 -20.21 16.12
CA GLU A 620 4.91 -21.62 15.73
C GLU A 620 5.25 -22.50 16.95
N THR A 621 6.03 -21.95 17.87
CA THR A 621 6.23 -22.49 19.23
C THR A 621 6.09 -21.37 20.27
N THR A 622 6.17 -21.74 21.56
CA THR A 622 6.26 -20.76 22.66
C THR A 622 7.61 -20.91 23.33
N LEU A 623 8.09 -19.84 24.00
CA LEU A 623 9.35 -19.91 24.77
C LEU A 623 9.35 -21.11 25.73
N LYS A 624 8.26 -21.31 26.47
CA LYS A 624 8.11 -22.44 27.40
C LYS A 624 8.19 -23.81 26.71
N LYS A 625 7.55 -23.98 25.54
CA LYS A 625 7.62 -25.24 24.79
C LYS A 625 9.03 -25.49 24.25
N ALA A 626 9.69 -24.46 23.73
CA ALA A 626 11.05 -24.55 23.24
C ALA A 626 12.05 -24.87 24.38
N GLN A 627 11.85 -24.32 25.58
CA GLN A 627 12.60 -24.70 26.78
C GLN A 627 12.39 -26.16 27.16
N GLN A 628 11.15 -26.65 27.17
CA GLN A 628 10.83 -28.05 27.46
C GLN A 628 11.42 -29.03 26.43
N ALA A 629 11.57 -28.59 25.19
CA ALA A 629 12.21 -29.34 24.12
C ALA A 629 13.75 -29.28 24.17
N GLY A 630 14.34 -28.50 25.08
CA GLY A 630 15.79 -28.30 25.17
C GLY A 630 16.36 -27.37 24.08
N GLU A 631 15.50 -26.69 23.31
CA GLU A 631 15.89 -25.75 22.25
C GLU A 631 16.23 -24.35 22.79
N VAL A 632 15.80 -24.05 24.02
CA VAL A 632 16.11 -22.80 24.73
C VAL A 632 16.61 -23.12 26.13
N THR A 633 17.76 -22.58 26.49
CA THR A 633 18.30 -22.62 27.85
C THR A 633 18.24 -21.23 28.47
N ILE A 634 17.76 -21.12 29.71
CA ILE A 634 17.84 -19.89 30.50
C ILE A 634 18.60 -20.21 31.78
N VAL A 635 19.76 -19.58 31.96
CA VAL A 635 20.59 -19.70 33.18
C VAL A 635 20.56 -18.38 33.92
N GLY A 636 20.44 -18.42 35.25
CA GLY A 636 20.30 -17.23 36.10
C GLY A 636 18.85 -16.98 36.51
N ASN A 637 18.46 -15.71 36.61
CA ASN A 637 17.18 -15.27 37.13
C ASN A 637 16.07 -15.29 36.07
N ALA A 638 15.40 -16.44 35.90
CA ALA A 638 14.28 -16.59 34.97
C ALA A 638 13.11 -15.62 35.24
N ALA A 639 12.92 -15.18 36.49
CA ALA A 639 11.84 -14.25 36.82
C ALA A 639 12.04 -12.86 36.17
N LYS A 640 13.29 -12.46 35.90
CA LYS A 640 13.61 -11.24 35.15
C LYS A 640 13.27 -11.35 33.68
N VAL A 641 13.49 -12.52 33.07
CA VAL A 641 13.04 -12.78 31.69
C VAL A 641 11.51 -12.72 31.61
N ASP A 642 10.81 -13.33 32.57
CA ASP A 642 9.35 -13.26 32.66
C ASP A 642 8.84 -11.83 32.92
N GLU A 643 9.57 -11.01 33.66
CA GLU A 643 9.28 -9.58 33.86
C GLU A 643 9.34 -8.81 32.53
N MET A 644 10.42 -8.99 31.75
CA MET A 644 10.55 -8.41 30.41
C MET A 644 9.38 -8.83 29.50
N LEU A 645 9.05 -10.13 29.46
CA LEU A 645 7.98 -10.64 28.60
C LEU A 645 6.59 -10.13 29.01
N ARG A 646 6.33 -9.94 30.31
CA ARG A 646 5.07 -9.33 30.80
C ARG A 646 4.92 -7.85 30.43
N CYS A 647 6.03 -7.18 30.11
CA CYS A 647 6.02 -5.81 29.63
C CYS A 647 5.77 -5.70 28.12
N MET A 648 5.84 -6.80 27.37
CA MET A 648 5.56 -6.80 25.93
C MET A 648 4.05 -6.77 25.66
N GLU A 649 3.64 -5.99 24.67
CA GLU A 649 2.25 -5.85 24.22
C GLU A 649 2.03 -6.41 22.82
N SER A 650 0.76 -6.58 22.45
CA SER A 650 0.38 -6.92 21.08
C SER A 650 -0.56 -5.87 20.53
N PHE A 651 -0.40 -5.52 19.26
CA PHE A 651 -1.25 -4.53 18.62
C PHE A 651 -2.49 -5.17 18.00
N SER A 652 -3.66 -4.58 18.27
CA SER A 652 -4.88 -4.93 17.54
C SER A 652 -4.83 -4.33 16.14
N PHE A 653 -5.12 -5.13 15.12
CA PHE A 653 -5.16 -4.66 13.74
C PHE A 653 -6.33 -3.70 13.48
N TRP A 654 -7.51 -4.03 14.00
CA TRP A 654 -8.76 -3.33 13.69
C TRP A 654 -9.01 -2.12 14.61
N PHE A 655 -8.01 -1.26 14.76
CA PHE A 655 -8.20 0.00 15.50
C PHE A 655 -9.16 0.95 14.73
N PRO A 656 -10.00 1.73 15.46
CA PRO A 656 -10.85 2.76 14.88
C PRO A 656 -10.04 3.84 14.14
N VAL A 657 -10.60 4.39 13.06
CA VAL A 657 -9.96 5.46 12.26
C VAL A 657 -10.86 6.69 12.19
N VAL A 658 -12.13 6.50 11.83
CA VAL A 658 -13.13 7.58 11.67
C VAL A 658 -13.95 7.84 12.94
N THR A 659 -13.60 7.21 14.05
CA THR A 659 -14.17 7.42 15.39
C THR A 659 -13.08 7.24 16.44
N PRO A 660 -13.23 7.83 17.64
CA PRO A 660 -12.37 7.52 18.79
C PRO A 660 -12.36 6.03 19.18
#